data_AF-A0A947BZJ2-F1
#
_entry.id   AF-A0A947BZJ2-F1
#
_cell.length_a   1.000
_cell.length_b   1.000
_cell.length_c   1.000
_cell.angle_alpha   90.00
_cell.angle_beta   90.00
_cell.angle_gamma   90.00
#
_symmetry.space_group_name_H-M   'P 1'
#
loop_
_entity.id
_entity.type
_entity.pdbx_description
1 polymer ?
#
loop_
_entity_poly.entity_id
_entity_poly.type
_entity_poly.pdbx_seq_one_letter_code
_entity_poly.pdbx_strand_id
1 'polypeptide(L)'
;MALTYAIEGKGVIANADNYTTDTAGGSWGVTGSGGASAGTTTDTYYYGTTSISSAVSGNNKWAWIYHDIGAGNELDFGAAGTEENQFIYIWVHCPTTGLSKTLANEGVSIRVGSGTAAYRTFIIAGSDATNGWDGGWQCFVIDPTKTGSIADTGTPNLSSIRYIGPQMETTATAKGDNLFVSQIAVGSGLRITGTSTTGWLDAVTYCTDLANRAWGMLQEREGVYYGYGNIIVGSPTMTGNCSFVDSGRVLQFGISEYWSGTGTTFNTSLPTTASGITLEDDNVATAYTTTFGDGVLVGTDNGRSGSTFIGNANESVFFEASGLANTGSDINLYGTTFKTFTGVNNLESDLNHAYYGVTWQGCSQVVPAGAPVIRNCTFAETADIDAALLWNSTIDITDCNFIANTLGAAIEMVETTNQDYDTLLFSGNTNDTLLNNGTPGTNIDISKTNGSNPTTYENAPSNTATITYVGAAVTVQVTTQTGGGTAVGSCRVFLVASDGTGPFPFEEAVTLNATASTTVTATHTAHGMSSGDKVVIYDAADQNANGVFSITVTTANAYTYTARATVTLSADAATATFVALEGVTNATTGILSTSRVYASAQPVTGWARKSSGAPYYKSAPIAGSVSATTGLLATAVMIPDE
;
A
#
# COMPACT_ATOMS: atom_id res chain seq x y z
N MET A 1 16.86 -13.18 -21.43
CA MET A 1 17.03 -12.10 -22.45
C MET A 1 17.40 -10.84 -21.71
N ALA A 2 18.39 -10.05 -22.14
CA ALA A 2 18.68 -8.78 -21.45
C ALA A 2 17.45 -7.88 -21.36
N LEU A 3 17.39 -7.00 -20.35
CA LEU A 3 16.33 -5.98 -20.29
C LEU A 3 16.37 -5.11 -21.55
N THR A 4 15.19 -4.74 -22.01
CA THR A 4 14.95 -3.80 -23.11
C THR A 4 14.31 -2.55 -22.54
N TYR A 5 14.81 -1.41 -22.96
CA TYR A 5 14.41 -0.10 -22.47
C TYR A 5 13.87 0.74 -23.61
N ALA A 6 12.74 1.39 -23.38
CA ALA A 6 12.14 2.33 -24.30
C ALA A 6 11.65 3.55 -23.53
N ILE A 7 11.73 4.72 -24.16
CA ILE A 7 10.97 5.87 -23.68
C ILE A 7 9.49 5.53 -23.86
N GLU A 8 8.71 5.68 -22.79
CA GLU A 8 7.26 5.53 -22.89
C GLU A 8 6.69 6.79 -23.55
N GLY A 9 6.36 6.71 -24.84
CA GLY A 9 5.83 7.82 -25.62
C GLY A 9 6.61 8.09 -26.91
N LYS A 10 6.74 9.36 -27.28
CA LYS A 10 7.27 9.80 -28.58
C LYS A 10 8.75 9.43 -28.80
N GLY A 11 9.57 9.48 -27.75
CA GLY A 11 11.01 9.23 -27.81
C GLY A 11 11.86 10.48 -28.04
N VAL A 12 13.08 10.29 -28.54
CA VAL A 12 14.02 11.38 -28.81
C VAL A 12 13.58 12.15 -30.06
N ILE A 13 13.35 13.46 -29.90
CA ILE A 13 12.95 14.35 -31.00
C ILE A 13 14.12 15.17 -31.54
N ALA A 14 15.15 15.42 -30.73
CA ALA A 14 16.32 16.17 -31.15
C ALA A 14 17.58 15.74 -30.39
N ASN A 15 18.63 15.46 -31.15
CA ASN A 15 19.99 15.31 -30.71
C ASN A 15 20.79 16.53 -31.13
N ALA A 16 21.64 17.03 -30.24
CA ALA A 16 22.62 18.04 -30.59
C ALA A 16 23.85 17.41 -31.30
N ASP A 17 23.58 16.56 -32.30
CA ASP A 17 24.57 16.00 -33.22
C ASP A 17 24.35 16.57 -34.64
N ASN A 18 25.20 16.17 -35.59
CA ASN A 18 25.18 16.66 -36.99
C ASN A 18 23.94 16.18 -37.80
N TYR A 19 22.73 16.19 -37.21
CA TYR A 19 21.43 15.96 -37.85
C TYR A 19 21.18 14.53 -38.36
N THR A 20 21.86 13.51 -37.80
CA THR A 20 21.81 12.15 -38.40
C THR A 20 20.93 11.14 -37.66
N THR A 21 20.41 11.49 -36.48
CA THR A 21 19.66 10.54 -35.63
C THR A 21 18.32 11.09 -35.08
N ASP A 22 17.88 12.27 -35.52
CA ASP A 22 16.63 12.90 -35.06
C ASP A 22 15.40 12.17 -35.63
N THR A 23 14.61 11.51 -34.77
CA THR A 23 13.44 10.72 -35.17
C THR A 23 12.36 11.56 -35.87
N ALA A 24 12.26 12.86 -35.53
CA ALA A 24 11.25 13.77 -36.07
C ALA A 24 11.71 14.54 -37.33
N GLY A 25 13.00 14.51 -37.68
CA GLY A 25 13.58 15.52 -38.56
C GLY A 25 13.47 16.94 -37.96
N GLY A 26 14.11 17.92 -38.57
CA GLY A 26 14.07 19.29 -38.07
C GLY A 26 15.36 20.05 -38.26
N SER A 27 15.43 21.22 -37.62
CA SER A 27 16.65 22.05 -37.61
C SER A 27 16.77 22.86 -36.34
N TRP A 28 18.02 23.08 -35.92
CA TRP A 28 18.33 23.99 -34.83
C TRP A 28 18.36 25.43 -35.34
N GLY A 29 17.79 26.34 -34.57
CA GLY A 29 17.74 27.76 -34.85
C GLY A 29 17.99 28.61 -33.61
N VAL A 30 18.32 29.88 -33.85
CA VAL A 30 18.37 30.90 -32.80
C VAL A 30 17.53 32.09 -33.24
N THR A 31 16.75 32.63 -32.31
CA THR A 31 16.13 33.95 -32.43
C THR A 31 16.46 34.80 -31.22
N GLY A 32 16.46 36.12 -31.40
CA GLY A 32 16.74 37.07 -30.32
C GLY A 32 17.68 38.19 -30.75
N SER A 33 17.90 39.13 -29.85
CA SER A 33 18.70 40.34 -30.11
C SER A 33 20.15 40.25 -29.63
N GLY A 34 20.51 39.12 -29.02
CA GLY A 34 21.75 38.89 -28.29
C GLY A 34 22.52 37.61 -28.60
N GLY A 35 21.93 36.69 -29.35
CA GLY A 35 22.54 35.40 -29.68
C GLY A 35 23.33 35.43 -30.99
N ALA A 36 24.46 34.73 -31.02
CA ALA A 36 25.06 34.28 -32.27
C ALA A 36 24.17 33.20 -32.93
N SER A 37 24.42 32.88 -34.20
CA SER A 37 23.76 31.74 -34.86
C SER A 37 23.96 30.45 -34.06
N ALA A 38 22.98 29.53 -34.05
CA ALA A 38 23.14 28.21 -33.43
C ALA A 38 24.41 27.55 -33.97
N GLY A 39 25.36 27.27 -33.07
CA GLY A 39 26.61 26.60 -33.38
C GLY A 39 26.65 25.23 -32.74
N THR A 40 27.24 24.26 -33.44
CA THR A 40 27.68 23.01 -32.80
C THR A 40 29.00 23.26 -32.10
N THR A 41 29.15 22.81 -30.86
CA THR A 41 30.42 22.87 -30.12
C THR A 41 30.83 21.50 -29.61
N THR A 42 32.14 21.23 -29.62
CA THR A 42 32.76 20.02 -29.06
C THR A 42 33.39 20.28 -27.69
N ASP A 43 33.40 21.54 -27.22
CA ASP A 43 34.09 21.91 -25.98
C ASP A 43 33.22 21.63 -24.74
N THR A 44 31.91 21.78 -24.90
CA THR A 44 30.90 21.56 -23.85
C THR A 44 29.78 20.73 -24.43
N TYR A 45 29.60 19.50 -23.97
CA TYR A 45 28.52 18.61 -24.40
C TYR A 45 28.14 17.64 -23.30
N TYR A 46 26.97 17.02 -23.44
CA TYR A 46 26.48 15.99 -22.50
C TYR A 46 26.23 14.67 -23.22
N TYR A 47 25.45 14.72 -24.30
CA TYR A 47 25.20 13.62 -25.22
C TYR A 47 26.20 13.60 -26.37
N GLY A 48 26.65 12.41 -26.75
CA GLY A 48 27.49 12.17 -27.92
C GLY A 48 28.82 12.92 -27.84
N THR A 49 29.13 13.70 -28.87
CA THR A 49 30.39 14.44 -28.99
C THR A 49 30.20 15.94 -29.18
N THR A 50 28.96 16.43 -29.24
CA THR A 50 28.64 17.83 -29.52
C THR A 50 27.42 18.30 -28.74
N SER A 51 27.29 19.60 -28.54
CA SER A 51 26.02 20.25 -28.16
C SER A 51 25.72 21.43 -29.07
N ILE A 52 24.48 21.94 -29.01
CA ILE A 52 24.12 23.21 -29.65
C ILE A 52 24.31 24.32 -28.63
N SER A 53 25.03 25.36 -29.05
CA SER A 53 25.40 26.48 -28.22
C SER A 53 25.07 27.81 -28.88
N SER A 54 24.92 28.83 -28.04
CA SER A 54 24.91 30.23 -28.47
C SER A 54 25.54 31.11 -27.40
N ALA A 55 26.41 32.03 -27.83
CA ALA A 55 26.86 33.16 -27.04
C ALA A 55 25.74 34.20 -26.93
N VAL A 56 25.04 34.20 -25.81
CA VAL A 56 24.06 35.24 -25.45
C VAL A 56 24.80 36.33 -24.70
N SER A 57 24.98 37.49 -25.35
CA SER A 57 25.90 38.50 -24.85
C SER A 57 25.39 39.92 -25.00
N GLY A 58 25.56 40.71 -23.94
CA GLY A 58 25.25 42.14 -23.87
C GLY A 58 24.17 42.45 -22.83
N ASN A 59 23.98 43.74 -22.56
CA ASN A 59 22.96 44.19 -21.62
C ASN A 59 21.57 44.18 -22.27
N ASN A 60 20.57 43.57 -21.61
CA ASN A 60 19.20 43.40 -22.09
C ASN A 60 19.14 42.67 -23.44
N LYS A 61 19.98 41.64 -23.54
CA LYS A 61 20.14 40.83 -24.73
C LYS A 61 19.67 39.43 -24.43
N TRP A 62 18.90 38.86 -25.36
CA TRP A 62 18.34 37.53 -25.21
C TRP A 62 18.57 36.69 -26.47
N ALA A 63 18.60 35.38 -26.27
CA ALA A 63 18.57 34.41 -27.35
C ALA A 63 17.78 33.18 -26.92
N TRP A 64 16.96 32.66 -27.82
CA TRP A 64 16.28 31.39 -27.70
C TRP A 64 16.88 30.42 -28.71
N ILE A 65 17.58 29.40 -28.20
CA ILE A 65 18.00 28.25 -28.99
C ILE A 65 16.79 27.33 -29.07
N TYR A 66 16.32 27.02 -30.27
CA TYR A 66 15.18 26.14 -30.47
C TYR A 66 15.50 25.06 -31.47
N HIS A 67 14.92 23.89 -31.25
CA HIS A 67 14.75 22.89 -32.27
C HIS A 67 13.35 23.08 -32.89
N ASP A 68 13.31 23.21 -34.21
CA ASP A 68 12.10 23.19 -35.02
C ASP A 68 11.95 21.77 -35.59
N ILE A 69 10.99 21.00 -35.07
CA ILE A 69 10.73 19.60 -35.49
C ILE A 69 10.15 19.47 -36.92
N GLY A 70 9.91 20.60 -37.60
CA GLY A 70 9.38 20.63 -38.96
C GLY A 70 7.85 20.58 -39.04
N ALA A 71 7.33 21.09 -40.15
CA ALA A 71 5.88 21.05 -40.41
C ALA A 71 5.43 19.62 -40.72
N GLY A 72 4.31 19.19 -40.14
CA GLY A 72 3.77 17.83 -40.25
C GLY A 72 4.24 16.86 -39.17
N ASN A 73 5.17 17.29 -38.29
CA ASN A 73 5.68 16.50 -37.16
C ASN A 73 5.27 17.11 -35.81
N GLU A 74 4.31 18.03 -35.80
CA GLU A 74 3.92 18.76 -34.61
C GLU A 74 3.44 17.82 -33.50
N LEU A 75 3.80 18.16 -32.26
CA LEU A 75 3.41 17.40 -31.07
C LEU A 75 2.07 17.91 -30.55
N ASP A 76 1.17 16.99 -30.21
CA ASP A 76 -0.16 17.29 -29.70
C ASP A 76 -0.26 16.90 -28.22
N PHE A 77 -0.01 17.88 -27.36
CA PHE A 77 -0.17 17.77 -25.90
C PHE A 77 -1.58 18.16 -25.44
N GLY A 78 -2.51 18.42 -26.36
CA GLY A 78 -3.89 18.72 -26.04
C GLY A 78 -4.63 17.51 -25.47
N ALA A 79 -5.83 17.74 -24.95
CA ALA A 79 -6.69 16.65 -24.50
C ALA A 79 -7.02 15.70 -25.67
N ALA A 80 -6.85 14.39 -25.47
CA ALA A 80 -6.89 13.35 -26.50
C ALA A 80 -5.83 13.46 -27.62
N GLY A 81 -4.80 14.27 -27.42
CA GLY A 81 -3.64 14.38 -28.31
C GLY A 81 -2.75 13.13 -28.27
N THR A 82 -1.90 12.96 -29.29
CA THR A 82 -1.00 11.79 -29.36
C THR A 82 0.09 11.82 -28.28
N GLU A 83 0.44 13.02 -27.81
CA GLU A 83 1.40 13.26 -26.74
C GLU A 83 0.71 13.75 -25.44
N GLU A 84 -0.60 13.52 -25.28
CA GLU A 84 -1.30 13.76 -24.02
C GLU A 84 -0.61 13.00 -22.87
N ASN A 85 -0.43 13.66 -21.71
CA ASN A 85 0.28 13.14 -20.54
C ASN A 85 1.77 12.80 -20.75
N GLN A 86 2.38 13.25 -21.86
CA GLN A 86 3.83 13.20 -22.04
C GLN A 86 4.50 14.53 -21.68
N PHE A 87 5.78 14.46 -21.35
CA PHE A 87 6.59 15.58 -20.89
C PHE A 87 7.82 15.77 -21.77
N ILE A 88 8.32 17.00 -21.82
CA ILE A 88 9.54 17.35 -22.54
C ILE A 88 10.73 17.23 -21.58
N TYR A 89 11.64 16.30 -21.87
CA TYR A 89 12.91 16.13 -21.17
C TYR A 89 14.00 16.86 -21.96
N ILE A 90 14.61 17.89 -21.37
CA ILE A 90 15.59 18.73 -22.04
C ILE A 90 16.81 18.96 -21.17
N TRP A 91 17.98 18.60 -21.71
CA TRP A 91 19.28 18.89 -21.07
C TRP A 91 19.73 20.30 -21.39
N VAL A 92 19.93 21.10 -20.34
CA VAL A 92 20.38 22.48 -20.44
C VAL A 92 21.65 22.66 -19.60
N HIS A 93 22.59 23.44 -20.12
CA HIS A 93 23.75 23.93 -19.38
C HIS A 93 23.91 25.44 -19.60
N CYS A 94 24.18 26.17 -18.53
CA CYS A 94 24.34 27.62 -18.52
C CYS A 94 25.41 28.00 -17.48
N PRO A 95 26.70 28.01 -17.84
CA PRO A 95 27.78 28.25 -16.89
C PRO A 95 27.82 29.70 -16.37
N THR A 96 26.95 30.57 -16.90
CA THR A 96 26.85 31.98 -16.52
C THR A 96 25.47 32.36 -15.99
N THR A 97 24.84 31.50 -15.17
CA THR A 97 23.56 31.82 -14.49
C THR A 97 23.62 33.18 -13.78
N GLY A 98 24.75 33.53 -13.15
CA GLY A 98 24.94 34.85 -12.52
C GLY A 98 24.94 36.05 -13.48
N LEU A 99 25.11 35.85 -14.79
CA LEU A 99 24.97 36.89 -15.82
C LEU A 99 23.56 36.97 -16.40
N SER A 100 22.73 35.96 -16.15
CA SER A 100 21.33 35.97 -16.57
C SER A 100 20.56 37.07 -15.83
N LYS A 101 19.39 37.41 -16.33
CA LYS A 101 18.43 38.28 -15.63
C LYS A 101 17.90 37.59 -14.37
N THR A 102 17.25 38.37 -13.53
CA THR A 102 16.48 37.84 -12.41
C THR A 102 15.30 36.99 -12.90
N LEU A 103 14.73 36.16 -12.03
CA LEU A 103 13.52 35.38 -12.32
C LEU A 103 12.40 36.25 -12.91
N ALA A 104 12.13 37.40 -12.30
CA ALA A 104 11.08 38.33 -12.75
C ALA A 104 11.33 39.00 -14.12
N ASN A 105 12.53 38.87 -14.68
CA ASN A 105 12.93 39.47 -15.95
C ASN A 105 13.43 38.39 -16.93
N GLU A 106 12.84 37.19 -16.91
CA GLU A 106 13.13 36.09 -17.83
C GLU A 106 14.61 35.65 -17.88
N GLY A 107 15.17 35.26 -16.73
CA GLY A 107 16.54 34.76 -16.57
C GLY A 107 16.95 33.64 -17.55
N VAL A 108 16.96 32.38 -17.09
CA VAL A 108 17.11 31.20 -17.96
C VAL A 108 15.75 30.49 -18.00
N SER A 109 15.28 30.16 -19.19
CA SER A 109 13.96 29.56 -19.38
C SER A 109 13.96 28.46 -20.43
N ILE A 110 12.89 27.68 -20.45
CA ILE A 110 12.55 26.77 -21.53
C ILE A 110 11.31 27.36 -22.22
N ARG A 111 11.38 27.51 -23.54
CA ARG A 111 10.26 27.97 -24.34
C ARG A 111 9.72 26.83 -25.20
N VAL A 112 8.40 26.73 -25.22
CA VAL A 112 7.65 25.69 -25.93
C VAL A 112 6.54 26.38 -26.72
N GLY A 113 6.50 26.20 -28.04
CA GLY A 113 5.55 26.95 -28.87
C GLY A 113 5.20 26.30 -30.20
N SER A 114 4.07 26.71 -30.76
CA SER A 114 3.66 26.39 -32.14
C SER A 114 4.31 27.32 -33.17
N GLY A 115 5.00 28.37 -32.71
CA GLY A 115 5.75 29.30 -33.55
C GLY A 115 6.78 30.10 -32.76
N THR A 116 7.73 30.72 -33.45
CA THR A 116 8.73 31.61 -32.80
C THR A 116 8.13 32.91 -32.24
N ALA A 117 6.87 33.20 -32.57
CA ALA A 117 6.07 34.30 -32.05
C ALA A 117 4.80 33.84 -31.28
N ALA A 118 4.67 32.53 -31.04
CA ALA A 118 3.54 31.90 -30.37
C ALA A 118 4.04 30.79 -29.44
N TYR A 119 4.42 31.16 -28.21
CA TYR A 119 5.09 30.28 -27.25
C TYR A 119 4.73 30.58 -25.80
N ARG A 120 4.92 29.56 -24.97
CA ARG A 120 4.89 29.60 -23.52
C ARG A 120 6.30 29.56 -22.95
N THR A 121 6.52 30.23 -21.83
CA THR A 121 7.84 30.36 -21.18
C THR A 121 7.81 29.77 -19.77
N PHE A 122 8.75 28.87 -19.49
CA PHE A 122 8.97 28.25 -18.17
C PHE A 122 10.35 28.67 -17.66
N ILE A 123 10.40 29.61 -16.72
CA ILE A 123 11.65 30.16 -16.19
C ILE A 123 12.23 29.16 -15.19
N ILE A 124 13.36 28.56 -15.52
CA ILE A 124 14.03 27.53 -14.71
C ILE A 124 15.11 28.10 -13.80
N ALA A 125 15.60 29.31 -14.08
CA ALA A 125 16.59 29.99 -13.26
C ALA A 125 16.68 31.49 -13.52
N GLY A 126 17.49 32.17 -12.72
CA GLY A 126 17.86 33.57 -12.85
C GLY A 126 19.04 33.87 -11.94
N SER A 127 19.60 35.08 -12.02
CA SER A 127 20.72 35.50 -11.16
C SER A 127 20.38 35.49 -9.65
N ASP A 128 19.09 35.48 -9.33
CA ASP A 128 18.51 35.46 -7.98
C ASP A 128 17.74 34.16 -7.67
N ALA A 129 17.94 33.10 -8.47
CA ALA A 129 17.28 31.82 -8.25
C ALA A 129 17.78 31.11 -6.99
N THR A 130 16.86 30.41 -6.31
CA THR A 130 17.11 29.68 -5.06
C THR A 130 16.84 28.18 -5.16
N ASN A 131 16.60 27.66 -6.38
CA ASN A 131 16.31 26.25 -6.64
C ASN A 131 17.56 25.34 -6.64
N GLY A 132 18.73 25.89 -6.30
CA GLY A 132 19.97 25.14 -6.14
C GLY A 132 20.69 24.76 -7.44
N TRP A 133 20.16 25.11 -8.61
CA TRP A 133 20.87 24.88 -9.88
C TRP A 133 22.01 25.88 -10.05
N ASP A 134 23.23 25.36 -10.25
CA ASP A 134 24.45 26.15 -10.38
C ASP A 134 24.79 26.53 -11.83
N GLY A 135 24.00 26.05 -12.80
CA GLY A 135 24.25 26.21 -14.22
C GLY A 135 24.91 25.00 -14.89
N GLY A 136 25.24 23.96 -14.13
CA GLY A 136 25.72 22.66 -14.63
C GLY A 136 24.69 21.95 -15.53
N TRP A 137 25.10 20.83 -16.16
CA TRP A 137 24.16 20.03 -16.96
C TRP A 137 23.05 19.49 -16.07
N GLN A 138 21.81 19.84 -16.40
CA GLN A 138 20.62 19.31 -15.75
C GLN A 138 19.54 19.03 -16.78
N CYS A 139 18.86 17.90 -16.61
CA CYS A 139 17.62 17.61 -17.33
C CYS A 139 16.48 18.33 -16.63
N PHE A 140 15.78 19.19 -17.36
CA PHE A 140 14.51 19.76 -16.93
C PHE A 140 13.39 19.00 -17.63
N VAL A 141 12.31 18.74 -16.90
CA VAL A 141 11.17 17.99 -17.40
C VAL A 141 9.96 18.90 -17.39
N ILE A 142 9.39 19.24 -18.54
CA ILE A 142 8.31 20.23 -18.65
C ILE A 142 7.04 19.58 -19.18
N ASP A 143 5.94 19.70 -18.44
CA ASP A 143 4.59 19.51 -18.95
C ASP A 143 4.13 20.79 -19.69
N PRO A 144 3.98 20.76 -21.03
CA PRO A 144 3.59 21.95 -21.80
C PRO A 144 2.20 22.47 -21.47
N THR A 145 1.34 21.65 -20.86
CA THR A 145 -0.04 22.02 -20.52
C THR A 145 -0.12 22.94 -19.31
N LYS A 146 0.91 22.95 -18.46
CA LYS A 146 1.01 23.85 -17.31
C LYS A 146 1.05 25.32 -17.74
N THR A 147 0.54 26.19 -16.87
CA THR A 147 0.66 27.65 -17.05
C THR A 147 2.12 28.06 -16.97
N GLY A 148 2.58 28.89 -17.91
CA GLY A 148 3.95 29.40 -17.92
C GLY A 148 4.25 30.34 -16.75
N SER A 149 5.54 30.63 -16.53
CA SER A 149 6.01 31.58 -15.51
C SER A 149 5.52 33.01 -15.75
N ILE A 150 5.23 33.35 -16.99
CA ILE A 150 4.76 34.65 -17.44
C ILE A 150 3.65 34.45 -18.48
N ALA A 151 2.97 35.53 -18.86
CA ALA A 151 1.97 35.49 -19.92
C ALA A 151 2.56 34.94 -21.22
N ASP A 152 1.79 34.07 -21.89
CA ASP A 152 2.16 33.51 -23.18
C ASP A 152 2.46 34.64 -24.19
N THR A 153 3.49 34.44 -25.01
CA THR A 153 3.73 35.32 -26.16
C THR A 153 2.89 34.82 -27.32
N GLY A 154 2.02 35.67 -27.87
CA GLY A 154 1.07 35.26 -28.90
C GLY A 154 0.02 34.28 -28.36
N THR A 155 -0.37 33.30 -29.16
CA THR A 155 -1.31 32.24 -28.76
C THR A 155 -0.72 30.89 -29.14
N PRO A 156 0.07 30.26 -28.24
CA PRO A 156 0.63 28.94 -28.50
C PRO A 156 -0.50 27.91 -28.65
N ASN A 157 -0.41 27.06 -29.68
CA ASN A 157 -1.31 25.93 -29.87
C ASN A 157 -0.67 24.65 -29.29
N LEU A 158 -1.18 24.19 -28.15
CA LEU A 158 -0.68 22.98 -27.47
C LEU A 158 -0.90 21.70 -28.29
N SER A 159 -1.83 21.72 -29.24
CA SER A 159 -2.08 20.61 -30.17
C SER A 159 -1.21 20.65 -31.43
N SER A 160 -0.24 21.55 -31.49
CA SER A 160 0.63 21.73 -32.65
C SER A 160 1.97 22.35 -32.25
N ILE A 161 2.59 21.83 -31.18
CA ILE A 161 3.89 22.32 -30.70
C ILE A 161 4.98 21.92 -31.69
N ARG A 162 5.86 22.87 -32.01
CA ARG A 162 6.89 22.69 -33.03
C ARG A 162 8.27 23.22 -32.62
N TYR A 163 8.32 24.26 -31.80
CA TYR A 163 9.53 24.96 -31.39
C TYR A 163 9.80 24.73 -29.91
N ILE A 164 10.91 24.07 -29.59
CA ILE A 164 11.28 23.70 -28.21
C ILE A 164 12.75 24.04 -27.98
N GLY A 165 13.07 24.70 -26.87
CA GLY A 165 14.47 24.80 -26.44
C GLY A 165 14.72 25.89 -25.39
N PRO A 166 15.97 26.03 -24.92
CA PRO A 166 16.28 26.96 -23.85
C PRO A 166 16.45 28.40 -24.36
N GLN A 167 16.08 29.35 -23.52
CA GLN A 167 16.32 30.77 -23.71
C GLN A 167 17.07 31.34 -22.51
N MET A 168 17.89 32.36 -22.75
CA MET A 168 18.45 33.18 -21.69
C MET A 168 18.37 34.66 -22.06
N GLU A 169 18.17 35.51 -21.04
CA GLU A 169 18.39 36.96 -21.13
C GLU A 169 19.52 37.38 -20.20
N THR A 170 20.41 38.27 -20.66
CA THR A 170 21.62 38.69 -19.94
C THR A 170 21.62 40.15 -19.51
N THR A 171 22.36 40.43 -18.44
CA THR A 171 22.64 41.78 -17.93
C THR A 171 23.99 42.34 -18.38
N ALA A 172 24.88 41.49 -18.90
CA ALA A 172 26.23 41.87 -19.27
C ALA A 172 26.77 41.05 -20.46
N THR A 173 27.99 41.40 -20.90
CA THR A 173 28.69 40.70 -21.99
C THR A 173 29.31 39.41 -21.49
N ALA A 174 28.96 38.28 -22.12
CA ALA A 174 29.62 37.00 -21.92
C ALA A 174 30.85 36.85 -22.83
N LYS A 175 31.86 36.11 -22.36
CA LYS A 175 33.04 35.75 -23.15
C LYS A 175 32.90 34.31 -23.64
N GLY A 176 32.22 34.15 -24.78
CA GLY A 176 31.98 32.85 -25.42
C GLY A 176 30.56 32.35 -25.24
N ASP A 177 30.34 31.10 -25.65
CA ASP A 177 29.05 30.42 -25.55
C ASP A 177 28.69 30.18 -24.08
N ASN A 178 27.43 30.42 -23.76
CA ASN A 178 26.97 30.41 -22.37
C ASN A 178 25.54 29.88 -22.19
N LEU A 179 24.92 29.42 -23.27
CA LEU A 179 23.68 28.64 -23.22
C LEU A 179 23.85 27.44 -24.14
N PHE A 180 23.59 26.25 -23.61
CA PHE A 180 23.82 24.99 -24.29
C PHE A 180 22.60 24.07 -24.14
N VAL A 181 22.34 23.28 -25.18
CA VAL A 181 21.33 22.20 -25.19
C VAL A 181 21.92 20.96 -25.84
N SER A 182 21.64 19.78 -25.26
CA SER A 182 22.26 18.53 -25.72
C SER A 182 21.29 17.52 -26.34
N GLN A 183 20.16 17.24 -25.69
CA GLN A 183 19.15 16.31 -26.21
C GLN A 183 17.78 16.76 -25.72
N ILE A 184 16.78 16.55 -26.58
CA ILE A 184 15.36 16.74 -26.26
C ILE A 184 14.62 15.43 -26.54
N ALA A 185 13.93 14.92 -25.53
CA ALA A 185 13.07 13.75 -25.63
C ALA A 185 11.65 14.08 -25.13
N VAL A 186 10.68 13.29 -25.58
CA VAL A 186 9.27 13.43 -25.19
C VAL A 186 8.72 12.06 -24.79
N GLY A 187 8.12 11.99 -23.61
CA GLY A 187 7.52 10.76 -23.08
C GLY A 187 6.88 10.96 -21.71
N SER A 188 6.14 9.98 -21.21
CA SER A 188 5.61 9.96 -19.84
C SER A 188 6.61 9.35 -18.84
N GLY A 189 7.64 8.66 -19.34
CA GLY A 189 8.71 8.08 -18.53
C GLY A 189 9.46 6.97 -19.25
N LEU A 190 9.80 5.89 -18.53
CA LEU A 190 10.61 4.78 -19.03
C LEU A 190 9.84 3.47 -18.96
N ARG A 191 9.85 2.71 -20.04
CA ARG A 191 9.35 1.33 -20.07
C ARG A 191 10.48 0.32 -20.10
N ILE A 192 10.34 -0.73 -19.29
CA ILE A 192 11.30 -1.80 -19.08
C ILE A 192 10.62 -3.14 -19.38
N THR A 193 11.21 -3.94 -20.27
CA THR A 193 10.74 -5.30 -20.60
C THR A 193 11.91 -6.28 -20.65
N GLY A 194 11.65 -7.58 -20.72
CA GLY A 194 12.69 -8.61 -20.74
C GLY A 194 13.12 -9.06 -19.34
N THR A 195 14.29 -9.68 -19.19
CA THR A 195 14.69 -10.32 -17.92
C THR A 195 16.08 -9.88 -17.46
N SER A 196 16.24 -9.39 -16.23
CA SER A 196 17.59 -9.19 -15.64
C SER A 196 17.59 -9.43 -14.13
N THR A 197 18.78 -9.70 -13.62
CA THR A 197 19.10 -9.83 -12.19
C THR A 197 19.81 -8.60 -11.62
N THR A 198 20.07 -7.57 -12.43
CA THR A 198 20.75 -6.32 -12.03
C THR A 198 19.84 -5.08 -12.11
N GLY A 199 18.57 -5.26 -12.48
CA GLY A 199 17.45 -4.33 -12.30
C GLY A 199 17.73 -2.85 -12.61
N TRP A 200 17.76 -2.03 -11.56
CA TRP A 200 17.89 -0.57 -11.61
C TRP A 200 19.25 -0.12 -12.15
N LEU A 201 20.33 -0.83 -11.81
CA LEU A 201 21.66 -0.47 -12.31
C LEU A 201 21.71 -0.54 -13.84
N ASP A 202 21.12 -1.58 -14.43
CA ASP A 202 21.06 -1.70 -15.89
C ASP A 202 20.22 -0.57 -16.50
N ALA A 203 19.07 -0.25 -15.88
CA ALA A 203 18.18 0.81 -16.36
C ALA A 203 18.85 2.20 -16.33
N VAL A 204 19.52 2.51 -15.22
CA VAL A 204 20.28 3.75 -15.05
C VAL A 204 21.47 3.82 -16.01
N THR A 205 22.23 2.74 -16.13
CA THR A 205 23.36 2.66 -17.08
C THR A 205 22.90 2.87 -18.51
N TYR A 206 21.73 2.34 -18.87
CA TYR A 206 21.18 2.51 -20.20
C TYR A 206 20.73 3.96 -20.47
N CYS A 207 20.06 4.60 -19.52
CA CYS A 207 19.61 5.99 -19.62
C CYS A 207 20.77 7.00 -19.58
N THR A 208 21.90 6.61 -18.96
CA THR A 208 23.12 7.44 -18.82
C THR A 208 24.29 6.96 -19.69
N ASP A 209 24.03 6.16 -20.72
CA ASP A 209 25.01 5.84 -21.77
C ASP A 209 25.24 7.07 -22.66
N LEU A 210 25.91 8.09 -22.12
CA LEU A 210 26.04 9.41 -22.71
C LEU A 210 26.67 9.42 -24.11
N ALA A 211 27.40 8.36 -24.48
CA ALA A 211 27.92 8.20 -25.84
C ALA A 211 26.81 7.97 -26.87
N ASN A 212 25.70 7.35 -26.47
CA ASN A 212 24.63 6.92 -27.36
C ASN A 212 23.24 7.46 -26.96
N ARG A 213 23.02 7.94 -25.73
CA ARG A 213 21.72 8.34 -25.17
C ARG A 213 21.87 9.31 -24.00
N ALA A 214 20.93 10.25 -23.83
CA ALA A 214 20.84 11.09 -22.64
C ALA A 214 19.36 11.33 -22.30
N TRP A 215 18.61 10.26 -22.07
CA TRP A 215 17.15 10.33 -22.00
C TRP A 215 16.63 11.13 -20.80
N GLY A 216 17.35 11.11 -19.68
CA GLY A 216 17.04 11.93 -18.51
C GLY A 216 15.98 11.36 -17.56
N MET A 217 15.20 10.34 -17.97
CA MET A 217 14.18 9.69 -17.12
C MET A 217 14.76 8.96 -15.90
N LEU A 218 15.95 8.38 -16.02
CA LEU A 218 16.72 7.79 -14.92
C LEU A 218 18.15 8.32 -14.94
N GLN A 219 18.65 8.71 -13.77
CA GLN A 219 19.99 9.28 -13.61
C GLN A 219 20.62 8.77 -12.31
N GLU A 220 21.95 8.81 -12.19
CA GLU A 220 22.66 8.55 -10.94
C GLU A 220 23.39 9.81 -10.46
N ARG A 221 23.27 10.12 -9.17
CA ARG A 221 24.09 11.13 -8.50
C ARG A 221 24.47 10.62 -7.12
N GLU A 222 25.78 10.53 -6.86
CA GLU A 222 26.32 10.12 -5.55
C GLU A 222 25.77 8.76 -5.04
N GLY A 223 25.49 7.82 -5.94
CA GLY A 223 24.93 6.50 -5.61
C GLY A 223 23.42 6.46 -5.39
N VAL A 224 22.71 7.58 -5.58
CA VAL A 224 21.25 7.66 -5.59
C VAL A 224 20.75 7.71 -7.03
N TYR A 225 19.74 6.91 -7.33
CA TYR A 225 19.06 6.90 -8.61
C TYR A 225 17.90 7.89 -8.58
N TYR A 226 17.83 8.78 -9.56
CA TYR A 226 16.77 9.77 -9.70
C TYR A 226 15.85 9.40 -10.85
N GLY A 227 14.57 9.17 -10.54
CA GLY A 227 13.51 8.92 -11.52
C GLY A 227 12.70 10.19 -11.82
N TYR A 228 12.36 10.40 -13.09
CA TYR A 228 11.51 11.51 -13.54
C TYR A 228 10.41 10.99 -14.46
N GLY A 229 9.14 11.12 -14.03
CA GLY A 229 8.00 10.49 -14.69
C GLY A 229 7.79 9.04 -14.24
N ASN A 230 6.96 8.30 -14.98
CA ASN A 230 6.57 6.94 -14.61
C ASN A 230 7.62 5.90 -15.06
N ILE A 231 7.90 4.92 -14.21
CA ILE A 231 8.70 3.76 -14.57
C ILE A 231 7.76 2.57 -14.71
N ILE A 232 7.66 2.03 -15.92
CA ILE A 232 6.75 0.94 -16.22
C ILE A 232 7.55 -0.34 -16.43
N VAL A 233 7.25 -1.38 -15.66
CA VAL A 233 7.84 -2.71 -15.80
C VAL A 233 6.80 -3.64 -16.42
N GLY A 234 7.12 -4.14 -17.61
CA GLY A 234 6.26 -5.03 -18.37
C GLY A 234 5.51 -4.34 -19.51
N SER A 235 4.32 -4.85 -19.81
CA SER A 235 3.77 -4.95 -21.17
C SER A 235 3.56 -3.67 -21.99
N PRO A 236 4.10 -3.60 -23.22
CA PRO A 236 3.41 -2.96 -24.34
C PRO A 236 3.08 -4.02 -25.42
N THR A 237 2.47 -5.12 -24.98
CA THR A 237 2.17 -6.39 -25.68
C THR A 237 3.37 -7.33 -25.88
N MET A 238 3.87 -7.77 -24.73
CA MET A 238 5.01 -8.67 -24.52
C MET A 238 5.04 -9.87 -25.47
N THR A 239 6.25 -10.29 -25.86
CA THR A 239 6.51 -11.51 -26.63
C THR A 239 7.29 -12.57 -25.82
N GLY A 240 7.39 -12.34 -24.51
CA GLY A 240 8.13 -13.16 -23.55
C GLY A 240 7.90 -12.63 -22.14
N ASN A 241 8.20 -13.45 -21.12
CA ASN A 241 8.10 -13.05 -19.73
C ASN A 241 9.02 -11.84 -19.43
N CYS A 242 8.55 -10.95 -18.56
CA CYS A 242 9.36 -9.91 -17.95
C CYS A 242 9.74 -10.31 -16.54
N SER A 243 11.00 -10.10 -16.17
CA SER A 243 11.49 -10.31 -14.81
C SER A 243 12.45 -9.21 -14.46
N PHE A 244 12.08 -8.44 -13.45
CA PHE A 244 12.86 -7.32 -12.94
C PHE A 244 13.22 -7.62 -11.48
N VAL A 245 14.51 -7.84 -11.22
CA VAL A 245 15.00 -8.15 -9.87
C VAL A 245 16.18 -7.23 -9.51
N ASP A 246 16.13 -6.61 -8.34
CA ASP A 246 17.25 -5.85 -7.75
C ASP A 246 17.29 -5.99 -6.22
N SER A 247 18.26 -5.35 -5.57
CA SER A 247 18.37 -5.25 -4.12
C SER A 247 19.32 -4.09 -3.72
N GLY A 248 19.03 -3.46 -2.59
CA GLY A 248 19.97 -2.56 -1.90
C GLY A 248 20.25 -1.25 -2.64
N ARG A 249 19.32 -0.76 -3.46
CA ARG A 249 19.43 0.53 -4.15
C ARG A 249 18.71 1.64 -3.41
N VAL A 250 19.02 2.88 -3.76
CA VAL A 250 18.23 4.04 -3.36
C VAL A 250 17.70 4.70 -4.63
N LEU A 251 16.38 4.67 -4.82
CA LEU A 251 15.69 5.37 -5.89
C LEU A 251 14.87 6.51 -5.28
N GLN A 252 15.07 7.72 -5.78
CA GLN A 252 14.31 8.89 -5.42
C GLN A 252 13.61 9.46 -6.65
N PHE A 253 12.31 9.73 -6.57
CA PHE A 253 11.63 10.48 -7.62
C PHE A 253 12.01 11.96 -7.51
N GLY A 254 12.74 12.43 -8.53
CA GLY A 254 13.31 13.75 -8.58
C GLY A 254 12.26 14.83 -8.83
N ILE A 255 12.53 16.03 -8.34
CA ILE A 255 11.68 17.20 -8.59
C ILE A 255 12.20 17.92 -9.82
N SER A 256 11.30 18.27 -10.74
CA SER A 256 11.55 19.26 -11.78
C SER A 256 10.60 20.45 -11.55
N GLU A 257 11.14 21.65 -11.68
CA GLU A 257 10.48 22.87 -11.20
C GLU A 257 10.71 24.05 -12.15
N TYR A 258 9.77 24.99 -12.16
CA TYR A 258 9.87 26.26 -12.84
C TYR A 258 9.30 27.38 -11.95
N TRP A 259 9.77 28.61 -12.13
CA TRP A 259 9.35 29.75 -11.34
C TRP A 259 7.86 30.05 -11.55
N SER A 260 7.15 30.27 -10.45
CA SER A 260 5.69 30.46 -10.41
C SER A 260 5.19 31.78 -11.00
N GLY A 261 6.09 32.68 -11.40
CA GLY A 261 5.74 34.04 -11.82
C GLY A 261 5.67 35.06 -10.67
N THR A 262 5.84 34.61 -9.42
CA THR A 262 5.77 35.48 -8.23
C THR A 262 6.92 35.20 -7.26
N GLY A 263 7.58 36.28 -6.78
CA GLY A 263 8.62 36.20 -5.76
C GLY A 263 9.79 35.30 -6.18
N THR A 264 10.18 34.36 -5.33
CA THR A 264 11.21 33.33 -5.59
C THR A 264 10.65 31.91 -5.51
N THR A 265 9.32 31.76 -5.61
CA THR A 265 8.63 30.46 -5.47
C THR A 265 8.66 29.68 -6.77
N PHE A 266 8.96 28.38 -6.68
CA PHE A 266 8.94 27.44 -7.79
C PHE A 266 7.72 26.50 -7.69
N ASN A 267 7.16 26.15 -8.84
CA ASN A 267 6.09 25.17 -8.99
C ASN A 267 6.66 23.90 -9.61
N THR A 268 6.11 22.74 -9.25
CA THR A 268 6.40 21.49 -9.98
C THR A 268 6.02 21.63 -11.45
N SER A 269 6.91 21.19 -12.33
CA SER A 269 6.70 21.18 -13.77
C SER A 269 5.94 19.96 -14.26
N LEU A 270 5.63 19.01 -13.37
CA LEU A 270 4.89 17.78 -13.67
C LEU A 270 3.48 17.80 -13.03
N PRO A 271 2.50 17.04 -13.57
CA PRO A 271 1.28 16.68 -12.86
C PRO A 271 1.59 15.94 -11.55
N THR A 272 0.70 16.05 -10.56
CA THR A 272 0.88 15.37 -9.27
C THR A 272 0.93 13.85 -9.40
N THR A 273 0.35 13.27 -10.45
CA THR A 273 0.30 11.81 -10.69
C THR A 273 1.27 11.36 -11.78
N ALA A 274 2.31 12.15 -12.09
CA ALA A 274 3.21 11.85 -13.20
C ALA A 274 4.27 10.78 -12.87
N SER A 275 4.65 10.69 -11.59
CA SER A 275 5.81 9.92 -11.14
C SER A 275 5.38 8.71 -10.31
N GLY A 276 5.99 7.57 -10.55
CA GLY A 276 5.66 6.33 -9.85
C GLY A 276 6.29 5.10 -10.49
N ILE A 277 5.87 3.94 -9.99
CA ILE A 277 6.18 2.64 -10.57
C ILE A 277 4.87 1.98 -10.96
N THR A 278 4.76 1.56 -12.22
CA THR A 278 3.64 0.76 -12.72
C THR A 278 4.13 -0.63 -13.12
N LEU A 279 3.41 -1.67 -12.67
CA LEU A 279 3.63 -3.05 -13.10
C LEU A 279 2.48 -3.50 -14.00
N GLU A 280 2.83 -4.03 -15.18
CA GLU A 280 1.87 -4.44 -16.21
C GLU A 280 2.25 -5.81 -16.78
N ASP A 281 1.27 -6.65 -17.09
CA ASP A 281 1.46 -7.86 -17.88
C ASP A 281 0.54 -7.91 -19.11
N ASP A 282 0.58 -9.02 -19.84
CA ASP A 282 -0.35 -9.22 -20.94
C ASP A 282 -1.73 -9.59 -20.37
N ASN A 283 -2.73 -8.75 -20.63
CA ASN A 283 -4.13 -8.94 -20.20
C ASN A 283 -4.79 -10.20 -20.81
N VAL A 284 -4.04 -11.01 -21.56
CA VAL A 284 -4.41 -12.36 -21.96
C VAL A 284 -3.82 -13.35 -20.95
N ALA A 285 -4.68 -13.85 -20.05
CA ALA A 285 -4.41 -14.69 -18.88
C ALA A 285 -3.52 -15.96 -19.05
N THR A 286 -2.96 -16.22 -20.24
CA THR A 286 -2.13 -17.41 -20.52
C THR A 286 -0.83 -17.13 -21.29
N ALA A 287 -0.52 -15.88 -21.65
CA ALA A 287 0.61 -15.62 -22.55
C ALA A 287 1.93 -15.43 -21.80
N TYR A 288 2.07 -14.33 -21.06
CA TYR A 288 3.33 -13.92 -20.43
C TYR A 288 3.10 -13.32 -19.05
N THR A 289 4.09 -13.45 -18.18
CA THR A 289 4.07 -12.94 -16.81
C THR A 289 5.05 -11.79 -16.64
N THR A 290 4.76 -10.92 -15.67
CA THR A 290 5.70 -9.92 -15.16
C THR A 290 6.02 -10.24 -13.71
N THR A 291 7.30 -10.44 -13.40
CA THR A 291 7.79 -10.65 -12.04
C THR A 291 8.59 -9.45 -11.58
N PHE A 292 8.26 -8.90 -10.42
CA PHE A 292 8.95 -7.78 -9.81
C PHE A 292 9.50 -8.18 -8.44
N GLY A 293 10.81 -8.33 -8.35
CA GLY A 293 11.51 -8.71 -7.13
C GLY A 293 12.42 -7.59 -6.61
N ASP A 294 12.37 -7.31 -5.32
CA ASP A 294 13.34 -6.42 -4.68
C ASP A 294 13.79 -6.98 -3.32
N GLY A 295 15.11 -6.99 -3.10
CA GLY A 295 15.71 -7.47 -1.87
C GLY A 295 15.97 -8.97 -1.83
N VAL A 296 16.26 -9.48 -0.63
CA VAL A 296 16.69 -10.87 -0.41
C VAL A 296 15.85 -11.53 0.67
N LEU A 297 15.19 -12.63 0.32
CA LEU A 297 14.50 -13.52 1.25
C LEU A 297 15.47 -14.14 2.27
N VAL A 298 15.09 -14.13 3.54
CA VAL A 298 15.82 -14.74 4.66
C VAL A 298 14.90 -15.70 5.40
N GLY A 299 15.23 -16.99 5.37
CA GLY A 299 14.36 -18.01 5.95
C GLY A 299 13.09 -18.18 5.12
N THR A 300 11.94 -18.29 5.78
CA THR A 300 10.64 -18.47 5.13
C THR A 300 9.86 -17.17 4.98
N ASP A 301 9.97 -16.26 5.96
CA ASP A 301 9.02 -15.16 6.14
C ASP A 301 9.69 -13.81 6.47
N ASN A 302 10.97 -13.64 6.14
CA ASN A 302 11.71 -12.41 6.44
C ASN A 302 12.50 -11.90 5.23
N GLY A 303 12.77 -10.60 5.19
CA GLY A 303 13.48 -9.94 4.10
C GLY A 303 14.64 -9.09 4.58
N ARG A 304 15.67 -8.92 3.74
CA ARG A 304 16.77 -7.99 3.98
C ARG A 304 17.27 -7.39 2.68
N SER A 305 18.04 -6.32 2.79
CA SER A 305 18.74 -5.71 1.65
C SER A 305 17.80 -5.28 0.53
N GLY A 306 16.54 -4.96 0.83
CA GLY A 306 15.66 -4.31 -0.12
C GLY A 306 16.13 -2.90 -0.43
N SER A 307 15.65 -2.38 -1.56
CA SER A 307 15.89 -1.02 -1.99
C SER A 307 15.04 -0.03 -1.18
N THR A 308 15.48 1.23 -1.15
CA THR A 308 14.73 2.35 -0.58
C THR A 308 14.20 3.21 -1.72
N PHE A 309 12.87 3.25 -1.85
CA PHE A 309 12.13 4.07 -2.78
C PHE A 309 11.61 5.32 -2.07
N ILE A 310 11.94 6.51 -2.59
CA ILE A 310 11.64 7.79 -1.97
C ILE A 310 10.83 8.65 -2.94
N GLY A 311 9.59 8.97 -2.57
CA GLY A 311 8.76 9.95 -3.27
C GLY A 311 9.24 11.39 -3.01
N ASN A 312 8.46 12.37 -3.46
CA ASN A 312 8.76 13.78 -3.19
C ASN A 312 7.49 14.53 -2.74
N ALA A 313 7.67 15.70 -2.12
CA ALA A 313 6.54 16.45 -1.55
C ALA A 313 5.67 17.16 -2.60
N ASN A 314 6.13 17.24 -3.84
CA ASN A 314 5.48 17.98 -4.91
C ASN A 314 4.60 17.11 -5.82
N GLU A 315 4.78 15.79 -5.73
CA GLU A 315 4.06 14.78 -6.52
C GLU A 315 3.51 13.68 -5.60
N SER A 316 2.34 13.17 -5.96
CA SER A 316 1.73 11.98 -5.39
C SER A 316 2.34 10.73 -6.01
N VAL A 317 3.60 10.45 -5.64
CA VAL A 317 4.34 9.29 -6.16
C VAL A 317 3.63 8.00 -5.76
N PHE A 318 3.42 7.12 -6.74
CA PHE A 318 2.60 5.91 -6.59
C PHE A 318 3.37 4.61 -6.85
N PHE A 319 2.83 3.51 -6.35
CA PHE A 319 3.18 2.14 -6.72
C PHE A 319 1.91 1.43 -7.15
N GLU A 320 1.80 1.09 -8.44
CA GLU A 320 0.57 0.59 -9.04
C GLU A 320 0.81 -0.77 -9.68
N ALA A 321 0.23 -1.81 -9.09
CA ALA A 321 0.37 -3.18 -9.57
C ALA A 321 -0.95 -3.84 -10.02
N SER A 322 -2.07 -3.11 -10.05
CA SER A 322 -3.35 -3.63 -10.55
C SER A 322 -3.33 -3.98 -12.05
N GLY A 323 -2.26 -3.60 -12.77
CA GLY A 323 -2.02 -3.98 -14.16
C GLY A 323 -1.50 -5.42 -14.36
N LEU A 324 -1.25 -6.19 -13.29
CA LEU A 324 -0.87 -7.60 -13.42
C LEU A 324 -2.15 -8.47 -13.37
N ALA A 325 -2.64 -8.89 -14.53
CA ALA A 325 -3.86 -9.71 -14.64
C ALA A 325 -3.58 -11.22 -14.71
N ASN A 326 -2.31 -11.62 -14.86
CA ASN A 326 -1.91 -13.02 -14.97
C ASN A 326 -1.55 -13.60 -13.60
N THR A 327 -2.21 -14.69 -13.20
CA THR A 327 -1.95 -15.42 -11.94
C THR A 327 -0.53 -15.94 -11.71
N GLY A 328 0.30 -15.98 -12.77
CA GLY A 328 1.72 -16.30 -12.68
C GLY A 328 2.64 -15.10 -12.56
N SER A 329 2.12 -13.88 -12.62
CA SER A 329 2.83 -12.66 -12.27
C SER A 329 2.98 -12.58 -10.74
N ASP A 330 4.08 -12.03 -10.27
CA ASP A 330 4.36 -11.95 -8.85
C ASP A 330 5.13 -10.68 -8.47
N ILE A 331 5.00 -10.34 -7.18
CA ILE A 331 5.62 -9.17 -6.55
C ILE A 331 6.23 -9.67 -5.26
N ASN A 332 7.55 -9.60 -5.18
CA ASN A 332 8.33 -10.19 -4.10
C ASN A 332 9.25 -9.14 -3.51
N LEU A 333 8.82 -8.53 -2.40
CA LEU A 333 9.53 -7.44 -1.75
C LEU A 333 10.08 -7.90 -0.40
N TYR A 334 11.39 -7.75 -0.21
CA TYR A 334 12.13 -8.31 0.92
C TYR A 334 13.03 -7.25 1.57
N GLY A 335 12.59 -6.70 2.71
CA GLY A 335 13.33 -5.63 3.38
C GLY A 335 13.31 -4.29 2.62
N THR A 336 12.39 -4.14 1.66
CA THR A 336 12.20 -2.94 0.84
C THR A 336 11.60 -1.81 1.68
N THR A 337 11.96 -0.56 1.40
CA THR A 337 11.37 0.62 2.06
C THR A 337 10.74 1.54 1.03
N PHE A 338 9.46 1.87 1.21
CA PHE A 338 8.79 2.97 0.52
C PHE A 338 8.65 4.14 1.48
N LYS A 339 9.07 5.31 1.03
CA LYS A 339 9.00 6.55 1.80
C LYS A 339 8.29 7.62 1.00
N THR A 340 7.28 8.25 1.59
CA THR A 340 6.55 9.38 0.99
C THR A 340 5.93 9.06 -0.37
N PHE A 341 5.40 7.85 -0.54
CA PHE A 341 4.56 7.48 -1.68
C PHE A 341 3.10 7.86 -1.35
N THR A 342 2.75 9.11 -1.66
CA THR A 342 1.43 9.70 -1.33
C THR A 342 0.42 9.59 -2.47
N GLY A 343 0.79 8.92 -3.56
CA GLY A 343 -0.15 8.46 -4.58
C GLY A 343 -0.80 7.13 -4.21
N VAL A 344 -1.46 6.52 -5.20
CA VAL A 344 -2.08 5.20 -5.05
C VAL A 344 -1.00 4.14 -4.78
N ASN A 345 -1.19 3.30 -3.75
CA ASN A 345 -0.28 2.20 -3.44
C ASN A 345 -1.02 0.86 -3.54
N ASN A 346 -1.40 0.50 -4.76
CA ASN A 346 -2.13 -0.73 -5.05
C ASN A 346 -1.16 -1.90 -5.17
N LEU A 347 -1.38 -2.92 -4.34
CA LEU A 347 -0.74 -4.23 -4.48
C LEU A 347 -1.72 -5.18 -5.20
N GLU A 348 -1.19 -6.19 -5.88
CA GLU A 348 -2.01 -7.10 -6.69
C GLU A 348 -2.62 -8.27 -5.89
N SER A 349 -3.60 -8.94 -6.50
CA SER A 349 -4.58 -9.87 -5.94
C SER A 349 -4.19 -11.33 -5.84
N ASP A 350 -3.06 -11.76 -6.41
CA ASP A 350 -2.75 -13.19 -6.44
C ASP A 350 -2.00 -13.73 -5.21
N LEU A 351 -2.21 -15.02 -4.92
CA LEU A 351 -1.63 -15.74 -3.77
C LEU A 351 -0.10 -15.79 -3.76
N ASN A 352 0.54 -15.42 -4.86
CA ASN A 352 1.99 -15.56 -5.04
C ASN A 352 2.78 -14.31 -4.60
N HIS A 353 2.12 -13.21 -4.22
CA HIS A 353 2.82 -12.01 -3.76
C HIS A 353 3.33 -12.15 -2.32
N ALA A 354 4.58 -11.78 -2.10
CA ALA A 354 5.23 -11.83 -0.79
C ALA A 354 5.84 -10.47 -0.42
N TYR A 355 5.45 -9.97 0.75
CA TYR A 355 5.91 -8.72 1.33
C TYR A 355 6.51 -9.00 2.70
N TYR A 356 7.83 -9.20 2.76
CA TYR A 356 8.50 -9.59 4.00
C TYR A 356 9.48 -8.51 4.47
N GLY A 357 9.29 -7.99 5.67
CA GLY A 357 10.16 -6.94 6.20
C GLY A 357 10.02 -5.60 5.48
N VAL A 358 8.92 -5.38 4.74
CA VAL A 358 8.70 -4.15 3.97
C VAL A 358 8.31 -3.00 4.90
N THR A 359 8.87 -1.83 4.68
CA THR A 359 8.52 -0.61 5.43
C THR A 359 7.80 0.37 4.52
N TRP A 360 6.60 0.81 4.91
CA TRP A 360 5.84 1.89 4.30
C TRP A 360 5.83 3.07 5.28
N GLN A 361 6.60 4.12 4.99
CA GLN A 361 6.74 5.28 5.86
C GLN A 361 6.24 6.56 5.17
N GLY A 362 5.34 7.31 5.79
CA GLY A 362 4.84 8.55 5.18
C GLY A 362 4.06 8.32 3.89
N CYS A 363 3.56 7.10 3.66
CA CYS A 363 2.86 6.73 2.44
C CYS A 363 1.35 6.88 2.60
N SER A 364 0.63 7.10 1.51
CA SER A 364 -0.82 6.92 1.44
C SER A 364 -1.20 5.46 1.67
N GLN A 365 -2.50 5.18 1.75
CA GLN A 365 -3.00 3.85 2.07
C GLN A 365 -2.41 2.78 1.15
N VAL A 366 -1.86 1.72 1.76
CA VAL A 366 -1.47 0.51 1.05
C VAL A 366 -2.71 -0.34 0.84
N VAL A 367 -3.01 -0.64 -0.42
CA VAL A 367 -4.22 -1.32 -0.84
C VAL A 367 -3.85 -2.69 -1.39
N PRO A 368 -3.71 -3.72 -0.53
CA PRO A 368 -3.64 -5.08 -1.01
C PRO A 368 -4.96 -5.49 -1.66
N ALA A 369 -4.91 -5.96 -2.89
CA ALA A 369 -5.99 -6.75 -3.47
C ALA A 369 -5.77 -8.23 -3.12
N GLY A 370 -6.83 -9.05 -3.18
CA GLY A 370 -6.77 -10.51 -3.05
C GLY A 370 -5.97 -11.04 -1.85
N ALA A 371 -5.07 -12.01 -2.06
CA ALA A 371 -4.50 -12.82 -0.97
C ALA A 371 -2.95 -12.81 -0.84
N PRO A 372 -2.30 -11.63 -0.81
CA PRO A 372 -0.86 -11.54 -0.61
C PRO A 372 -0.43 -11.97 0.80
N VAL A 373 0.82 -12.41 0.91
CA VAL A 373 1.45 -12.76 2.19
C VAL A 373 2.27 -11.58 2.71
N ILE A 374 1.87 -11.02 3.84
CA ILE A 374 2.49 -9.86 4.48
C ILE A 374 3.06 -10.28 5.83
N ARG A 375 4.37 -10.14 6.02
CA ARG A 375 5.10 -10.61 7.23
C ARG A 375 6.13 -9.60 7.67
N ASN A 376 6.27 -9.37 8.97
CA ASN A 376 7.35 -8.56 9.52
C ASN A 376 7.39 -7.13 8.95
N CYS A 377 6.27 -6.63 8.40
CA CYS A 377 6.21 -5.32 7.76
C CYS A 377 5.98 -4.21 8.78
N THR A 378 6.35 -2.99 8.41
CA THR A 378 6.10 -1.79 9.21
C THR A 378 5.32 -0.77 8.40
N PHE A 379 4.18 -0.32 8.92
CA PHE A 379 3.35 0.75 8.37
C PHE A 379 3.42 1.93 9.34
N ALA A 380 4.10 3.00 8.91
CA ALA A 380 4.41 4.11 9.79
C ALA A 380 4.04 5.47 9.19
N GLU A 381 3.56 6.36 10.06
CA GLU A 381 3.35 7.77 9.72
C GLU A 381 2.48 7.96 8.47
N THR A 382 1.37 7.22 8.32
CA THR A 382 0.53 7.31 7.11
C THR A 382 0.21 8.75 6.71
N ALA A 383 0.32 9.02 5.41
CA ALA A 383 -0.08 10.27 4.77
C ALA A 383 -1.53 10.23 4.28
N ASP A 384 -2.23 9.11 4.47
CA ASP A 384 -3.64 8.99 4.17
C ASP A 384 -4.50 9.50 5.33
N ILE A 385 -5.69 9.99 5.00
CA ILE A 385 -6.67 10.42 6.00
C ILE A 385 -7.51 9.25 6.51
N ASP A 386 -7.58 8.15 5.74
CA ASP A 386 -8.37 6.99 6.11
C ASP A 386 -7.52 6.01 6.93
N ALA A 387 -6.54 5.33 6.32
CA ALA A 387 -5.60 4.48 7.05
C ALA A 387 -4.29 4.15 6.33
N ALA A 388 -3.33 3.56 7.05
CA ALA A 388 -2.07 3.09 6.48
C ALA A 388 -2.22 1.83 5.60
N LEU A 389 -3.16 0.94 5.93
CA LEU A 389 -3.43 -0.31 5.22
C LEU A 389 -4.94 -0.50 5.04
N LEU A 390 -5.38 -0.89 3.84
CA LEU A 390 -6.73 -1.40 3.63
C LEU A 390 -6.79 -2.90 3.95
N TRP A 391 -7.58 -3.28 4.95
CA TRP A 391 -7.86 -4.67 5.29
C TRP A 391 -8.88 -5.26 4.33
N ASN A 392 -8.57 -6.43 3.81
CA ASN A 392 -9.53 -7.31 3.17
C ASN A 392 -9.42 -8.70 3.81
N SER A 393 -10.51 -9.47 3.84
CA SER A 393 -10.54 -10.79 4.50
C SER A 393 -9.66 -11.86 3.85
N THR A 394 -9.07 -11.59 2.69
CA THR A 394 -8.23 -12.54 1.95
C THR A 394 -6.73 -12.32 2.16
N ILE A 395 -6.28 -11.17 2.68
CA ILE A 395 -4.86 -10.98 2.99
C ILE A 395 -4.40 -11.93 4.09
N ASP A 396 -3.20 -12.48 3.91
CA ASP A 396 -2.52 -13.23 4.94
C ASP A 396 -1.50 -12.29 5.60
N ILE A 397 -1.87 -11.66 6.71
CA ILE A 397 -1.02 -10.69 7.43
C ILE A 397 -0.75 -11.13 8.88
N THR A 398 0.53 -11.15 9.27
CA THR A 398 0.96 -11.36 10.67
C THR A 398 2.31 -10.69 10.93
N ASP A 399 2.68 -10.56 12.20
CA ASP A 399 3.98 -10.05 12.66
C ASP A 399 4.28 -8.61 12.19
N CYS A 400 3.24 -7.79 11.97
CA CYS A 400 3.39 -6.44 11.43
C CYS A 400 3.28 -5.36 12.51
N ASN A 401 3.95 -4.23 12.28
CA ASN A 401 3.95 -3.07 13.17
C ASN A 401 3.25 -1.88 12.52
N PHE A 402 2.38 -1.21 13.27
CA PHE A 402 1.70 0.01 12.89
C PHE A 402 2.09 1.13 13.86
N ILE A 403 2.86 2.11 13.37
CA ILE A 403 3.56 3.07 14.22
C ILE A 403 3.22 4.51 13.82
N ALA A 404 2.77 5.31 14.79
CA ALA A 404 2.58 6.76 14.61
C ALA A 404 1.69 7.16 13.41
N ASN A 405 0.70 6.32 13.05
CA ASN A 405 -0.32 6.66 12.07
C ASN A 405 -1.30 7.64 12.71
N THR A 406 -1.05 8.94 12.49
CA THR A 406 -1.74 10.02 13.21
C THR A 406 -2.68 10.84 12.34
N LEU A 407 -2.48 10.83 11.01
CA LEU A 407 -3.37 11.51 10.07
C LEU A 407 -4.63 10.69 9.79
N GLY A 408 -4.48 9.39 9.59
CA GLY A 408 -5.54 8.38 9.54
C GLY A 408 -5.29 7.24 10.54
N ALA A 409 -6.12 6.21 10.49
CA ALA A 409 -5.97 5.01 11.32
C ALA A 409 -4.79 4.12 10.88
N ALA A 410 -4.43 3.13 11.70
CA ALA A 410 -3.46 2.12 11.27
C ALA A 410 -4.04 1.18 10.20
N ILE A 411 -5.24 0.65 10.41
CA ILE A 411 -5.91 -0.27 9.48
C ILE A 411 -7.31 0.25 9.16
N GLU A 412 -7.68 0.33 7.89
CA GLU A 412 -9.07 0.51 7.47
C GLU A 412 -9.71 -0.86 7.24
N MET A 413 -10.89 -1.09 7.80
CA MET A 413 -11.65 -2.31 7.65
C MET A 413 -12.96 -2.04 6.92
N VAL A 414 -13.17 -2.75 5.83
CA VAL A 414 -14.42 -2.76 5.05
C VAL A 414 -15.25 -4.03 5.26
N GLU A 415 -14.77 -4.94 6.12
CA GLU A 415 -15.46 -6.19 6.41
C GLU A 415 -16.62 -5.98 7.40
N THR A 416 -17.65 -6.82 7.29
CA THR A 416 -18.84 -6.82 8.18
C THR A 416 -18.88 -8.02 9.13
N THR A 417 -17.85 -8.86 9.09
CA THR A 417 -17.72 -10.08 9.89
C THR A 417 -16.57 -9.95 10.89
N ASN A 418 -16.55 -10.82 11.91
CA ASN A 418 -15.48 -10.86 12.89
C ASN A 418 -14.13 -11.12 12.23
N GLN A 419 -13.08 -10.48 12.74
CA GLN A 419 -11.72 -10.57 12.21
C GLN A 419 -10.75 -11.05 13.29
N ASP A 420 -9.61 -11.58 12.87
CA ASP A 420 -8.54 -11.98 13.76
C ASP A 420 -7.29 -11.16 13.43
N TYR A 421 -6.73 -10.48 14.43
CA TYR A 421 -5.43 -9.84 14.33
C TYR A 421 -4.39 -10.77 14.94
N ASP A 422 -3.46 -11.25 14.13
CA ASP A 422 -2.36 -12.13 14.55
C ASP A 422 -1.04 -11.38 14.58
N THR A 423 -0.48 -11.26 15.78
CA THR A 423 0.81 -10.60 16.04
C THR A 423 0.91 -9.20 15.39
N LEU A 424 -0.19 -8.44 15.38
CA LEU A 424 -0.25 -7.07 14.88
C LEU A 424 -0.03 -6.09 16.03
N LEU A 425 1.06 -5.33 15.95
CA LEU A 425 1.51 -4.43 16.99
C LEU A 425 1.24 -2.97 16.64
N PHE A 426 0.53 -2.26 17.51
CA PHE A 426 0.11 -0.88 17.36
C PHE A 426 0.80 0.00 18.40
N SER A 427 1.36 1.13 17.97
CA SER A 427 2.04 2.08 18.85
C SER A 427 1.97 3.52 18.34
N GLY A 428 1.40 4.42 19.15
CA GLY A 428 1.37 5.85 18.84
C GLY A 428 0.39 6.26 17.71
N ASN A 429 -0.50 5.37 17.27
CA ASN A 429 -1.55 5.70 16.30
C ASN A 429 -2.66 6.53 16.95
N THR A 430 -3.36 7.36 16.16
CA THR A 430 -4.60 8.02 16.62
C THR A 430 -5.69 6.97 16.86
N ASN A 431 -5.92 6.12 15.85
CA ASN A 431 -6.83 4.98 15.91
C ASN A 431 -6.13 3.73 15.36
N ASP A 432 -6.32 2.59 16.01
CA ASP A 432 -5.75 1.32 15.52
C ASP A 432 -6.57 0.75 14.35
N THR A 433 -7.89 0.97 14.37
CA THR A 433 -8.80 0.52 13.30
C THR A 433 -9.79 1.62 12.91
N LEU A 434 -9.97 1.87 11.62
CA LEU A 434 -11.08 2.61 11.03
C LEU A 434 -12.09 1.60 10.47
N LEU A 435 -13.36 1.69 10.88
CA LEU A 435 -14.43 0.87 10.29
C LEU A 435 -15.21 1.66 9.22
N ASN A 436 -14.95 1.36 7.95
CA ASN A 436 -15.51 2.09 6.80
C ASN A 436 -16.74 1.43 6.15
N ASN A 437 -17.23 0.28 6.65
CA ASN A 437 -18.38 -0.42 6.03
C ASN A 437 -19.38 -0.99 7.04
N GLY A 438 -19.83 -0.20 8.01
CA GLY A 438 -20.93 -0.64 8.88
C GLY A 438 -22.28 -0.29 8.28
N THR A 439 -23.04 -1.32 7.88
CA THR A 439 -24.50 -1.19 7.94
C THR A 439 -24.86 -0.87 9.40
N PRO A 440 -25.68 0.16 9.69
CA PRO A 440 -26.01 0.52 11.07
C PRO A 440 -26.45 -0.70 11.90
N GLY A 441 -25.70 -1.00 12.96
CA GLY A 441 -26.05 -2.03 13.94
C GLY A 441 -25.29 -3.37 13.87
N THR A 442 -24.30 -3.55 12.98
CA THR A 442 -23.41 -4.71 13.04
C THR A 442 -22.28 -4.49 14.04
N ASN A 443 -22.18 -5.33 15.07
CA ASN A 443 -21.01 -5.35 15.95
C ASN A 443 -19.97 -6.31 15.39
N ILE A 444 -18.70 -5.90 15.39
CA ILE A 444 -17.58 -6.72 14.91
C ILE A 444 -16.67 -7.01 16.10
N ASP A 445 -16.38 -8.28 16.33
CA ASP A 445 -15.33 -8.67 17.26
C ASP A 445 -14.01 -8.81 16.50
N ILE A 446 -12.95 -8.23 17.06
CA ILE A 446 -11.57 -8.41 16.57
C ILE A 446 -10.78 -9.19 17.63
N SER A 447 -10.39 -10.42 17.30
CA SER A 447 -9.61 -11.26 18.20
C SER A 447 -8.15 -10.82 18.24
N LYS A 448 -7.63 -10.59 19.45
CA LYS A 448 -6.22 -10.27 19.69
C LYS A 448 -5.40 -11.54 19.88
N THR A 449 -4.96 -12.13 18.79
CA THR A 449 -4.18 -13.39 18.82
C THR A 449 -2.67 -13.15 18.90
N ASN A 450 -1.95 -14.09 19.51
CA ASN A 450 -0.48 -14.15 19.59
C ASN A 450 0.26 -12.86 20.02
N GLY A 451 -0.40 -12.00 20.79
CA GLY A 451 0.20 -10.76 21.31
C GLY A 451 -0.20 -9.49 20.57
N SER A 452 -1.11 -9.57 19.59
CA SER A 452 -1.76 -8.39 19.01
C SER A 452 -2.31 -7.46 20.08
N ASN A 453 -2.16 -6.15 19.89
CA ASN A 453 -2.52 -5.15 20.90
C ASN A 453 -3.38 -3.97 20.40
N PRO A 454 -4.33 -4.14 19.46
CA PRO A 454 -5.24 -3.04 19.12
C PRO A 454 -6.12 -2.66 20.34
N THR A 455 -6.38 -1.37 20.49
CA THR A 455 -7.09 -0.78 21.64
C THR A 455 -8.06 0.32 21.27
N THR A 456 -7.87 1.02 20.16
CA THR A 456 -8.72 2.14 19.73
C THR A 456 -9.33 1.89 18.37
N TYR A 457 -10.51 2.45 18.12
CA TYR A 457 -11.11 2.45 16.79
C TYR A 457 -11.90 3.72 16.55
N GLU A 458 -12.14 4.01 15.29
CA GLU A 458 -13.11 5.00 14.86
C GLU A 458 -14.03 4.43 13.77
N ASN A 459 -15.14 5.13 13.55
CA ASN A 459 -16.09 4.80 12.50
C ASN A 459 -16.02 5.87 11.42
N ALA A 460 -16.14 5.45 10.16
CA ALA A 460 -16.40 6.37 9.08
C ALA A 460 -17.69 7.18 9.34
N PRO A 461 -17.84 8.38 8.75
CA PRO A 461 -19.06 9.17 8.89
C PRO A 461 -20.30 8.34 8.59
N SER A 462 -21.35 8.47 9.42
CA SER A 462 -22.63 7.73 9.35
C SER A 462 -22.61 6.24 9.77
N ASN A 463 -21.45 5.68 10.08
CA ASN A 463 -21.35 4.32 10.59
C ASN A 463 -21.57 4.29 12.12
N THR A 464 -22.53 3.48 12.57
CA THR A 464 -22.87 3.29 14.00
C THR A 464 -22.50 1.89 14.52
N ALA A 465 -21.79 1.08 13.74
CA ALA A 465 -21.24 -0.19 14.16
C ALA A 465 -20.25 0.01 15.31
N THR A 466 -20.00 -1.05 16.08
CA THR A 466 -18.99 -1.01 17.15
C THR A 466 -17.99 -2.13 16.97
N ILE A 467 -16.71 -1.83 17.19
CA ILE A 467 -15.66 -2.84 17.32
C ILE A 467 -15.48 -3.20 18.79
N THR A 468 -15.43 -4.50 19.07
CA THR A 468 -15.02 -5.04 20.36
C THR A 468 -13.70 -5.80 20.20
N TYR A 469 -12.64 -5.32 20.85
CA TYR A 469 -11.36 -6.02 20.88
C TYR A 469 -11.39 -7.16 21.92
N VAL A 470 -11.57 -8.38 21.44
CA VAL A 470 -11.69 -9.57 22.28
C VAL A 470 -10.32 -10.24 22.45
N GLY A 471 -10.12 -11.00 23.53
CA GLY A 471 -8.90 -11.78 23.71
C GLY A 471 -8.75 -12.89 22.65
N ALA A 472 -7.59 -13.54 22.58
CA ALA A 472 -7.44 -14.75 21.78
C ALA A 472 -8.41 -15.85 22.26
N ALA A 473 -8.94 -16.64 21.33
CA ALA A 473 -9.67 -17.84 21.71
C ALA A 473 -8.69 -18.83 22.37
N VAL A 474 -9.07 -19.34 23.53
CA VAL A 474 -8.27 -20.30 24.29
C VAL A 474 -8.91 -21.67 24.24
N THR A 475 -8.06 -22.71 24.32
CA THR A 475 -8.53 -24.09 24.32
C THR A 475 -9.01 -24.50 25.72
N VAL A 476 -10.23 -25.04 25.81
CA VAL A 476 -10.73 -25.76 26.98
C VAL A 476 -10.77 -27.24 26.64
N GLN A 477 -9.92 -28.02 27.28
CA GLN A 477 -9.75 -29.44 27.04
C GLN A 477 -9.90 -30.25 28.33
N VAL A 478 -10.60 -31.37 28.21
CA VAL A 478 -10.62 -32.43 29.23
C VAL A 478 -10.06 -33.71 28.61
N THR A 479 -9.01 -34.23 29.23
CA THR A 479 -8.45 -35.56 28.94
C THR A 479 -8.96 -36.54 29.98
N THR A 480 -9.56 -37.64 29.55
CA THR A 480 -10.03 -38.73 30.41
C THR A 480 -9.05 -39.88 30.34
N GLN A 481 -8.49 -40.28 31.49
CA GLN A 481 -7.47 -41.33 31.56
C GLN A 481 -7.54 -42.10 32.87
N THR A 482 -6.97 -43.30 32.89
CA THR A 482 -6.78 -44.07 34.13
C THR A 482 -5.68 -43.43 35.00
N GLY A 483 -5.55 -43.88 36.25
CA GLY A 483 -4.44 -43.45 37.13
C GLY A 483 -3.04 -43.74 36.58
N GLY A 484 -2.91 -44.65 35.61
CA GLY A 484 -1.66 -44.95 34.90
C GLY A 484 -1.41 -44.15 33.62
N GLY A 485 -2.28 -43.20 33.28
CA GLY A 485 -2.15 -42.36 32.07
C GLY A 485 -2.74 -42.95 30.78
N THR A 486 -3.29 -44.17 30.81
CA THR A 486 -3.98 -44.75 29.64
C THR A 486 -5.29 -44.01 29.38
N ALA A 487 -5.49 -43.52 28.15
CA ALA A 487 -6.70 -42.84 27.73
C ALA A 487 -7.96 -43.70 27.94
N VAL A 488 -9.05 -43.06 28.39
CA VAL A 488 -10.37 -43.68 28.54
C VAL A 488 -11.35 -42.97 27.62
N GLY A 489 -11.50 -43.48 26.40
CA GLY A 489 -12.42 -42.89 25.43
C GLY A 489 -13.91 -43.09 25.74
N SER A 490 -14.74 -42.33 25.03
CA SER A 490 -16.20 -42.36 25.11
C SER A 490 -16.76 -41.98 26.50
N CYS A 491 -16.04 -41.12 27.23
CA CYS A 491 -16.53 -40.53 28.47
C CYS A 491 -17.40 -39.32 28.18
N ARG A 492 -18.55 -39.19 28.84
CA ARG A 492 -19.32 -37.94 28.81
C ARG A 492 -18.66 -36.93 29.75
N VAL A 493 -18.39 -35.74 29.24
CA VAL A 493 -17.81 -34.61 29.98
C VAL A 493 -18.86 -33.52 30.10
N PHE A 494 -18.94 -32.91 31.29
CA PHE A 494 -19.75 -31.74 31.56
C PHE A 494 -18.97 -30.80 32.47
N LEU A 495 -18.61 -29.63 31.93
CA LEU A 495 -17.82 -28.60 32.60
C LEU A 495 -18.56 -27.27 32.48
N VAL A 496 -18.84 -26.64 33.62
CA VAL A 496 -19.62 -25.41 33.72
C VAL A 496 -18.88 -24.35 34.50
N ALA A 497 -19.29 -23.09 34.34
CA ALA A 497 -18.85 -22.02 35.24
C ALA A 497 -19.13 -22.39 36.71
N SER A 498 -18.27 -21.93 37.61
CA SER A 498 -18.43 -22.11 39.06
C SER A 498 -18.33 -20.78 39.79
N ASP A 499 -18.63 -20.79 41.08
CA ASP A 499 -18.50 -19.63 41.96
C ASP A 499 -17.11 -18.97 41.86
N GLY A 500 -17.12 -17.64 41.85
CA GLY A 500 -15.95 -16.78 41.72
C GLY A 500 -16.11 -15.65 40.69
N THR A 501 -15.09 -14.80 40.57
CA THR A 501 -15.08 -13.70 39.60
C THR A 501 -14.75 -14.26 38.22
N GLY A 502 -15.74 -14.34 37.33
CA GLY A 502 -15.58 -14.76 35.95
C GLY A 502 -16.51 -13.99 35.00
N PRO A 503 -16.25 -14.02 33.68
CA PRO A 503 -17.04 -13.25 32.72
C PRO A 503 -18.38 -13.89 32.33
N PHE A 504 -18.67 -15.13 32.78
CA PHE A 504 -19.86 -15.88 32.39
C PHE A 504 -20.77 -16.23 33.58
N PRO A 505 -22.08 -16.42 33.36
CA PRO A 505 -23.06 -16.69 34.42
C PRO A 505 -22.74 -17.98 35.17
N PHE A 506 -22.82 -17.90 36.51
CA PHE A 506 -22.87 -19.05 37.41
C PHE A 506 -24.06 -18.86 38.36
N GLU A 507 -25.02 -19.79 38.29
CA GLU A 507 -26.29 -19.74 39.03
C GLU A 507 -26.97 -18.35 38.96
N GLU A 508 -26.82 -17.65 37.83
CA GLU A 508 -27.33 -16.29 37.70
C GLU A 508 -28.85 -16.33 37.53
N ALA A 509 -29.55 -15.47 38.27
CA ALA A 509 -30.99 -15.35 38.17
C ALA A 509 -31.39 -14.90 36.75
N VAL A 510 -32.27 -15.66 36.12
CA VAL A 510 -32.77 -15.39 34.76
C VAL A 510 -34.29 -15.41 34.73
N THR A 511 -34.87 -14.56 33.88
CA THR A 511 -36.30 -14.56 33.60
C THR A 511 -36.57 -15.26 32.28
N LEU A 512 -37.45 -16.25 32.27
CA LEU A 512 -37.83 -17.02 31.07
C LEU A 512 -39.22 -16.64 30.58
N ASN A 513 -39.36 -16.47 29.26
CA ASN A 513 -40.62 -16.15 28.60
C ASN A 513 -40.84 -17.02 27.36
N ALA A 514 -42.04 -17.58 27.22
CA ALA A 514 -42.48 -18.34 26.06
C ALA A 514 -44.01 -18.40 26.01
N THR A 515 -44.63 -18.26 24.84
CA THR A 515 -46.09 -18.36 24.69
C THR A 515 -46.42 -19.45 23.70
N ALA A 516 -46.80 -20.64 24.20
CA ALA A 516 -47.11 -21.82 23.38
C ALA A 516 -46.05 -22.07 22.28
N SER A 517 -44.77 -22.00 22.65
CA SER A 517 -43.63 -22.08 21.72
C SER A 517 -42.57 -23.03 22.25
N THR A 518 -41.76 -23.60 21.35
CA THR A 518 -40.52 -24.29 21.72
C THR A 518 -39.36 -23.31 21.89
N THR A 519 -39.48 -22.07 21.43
CA THR A 519 -38.46 -21.04 21.60
C THR A 519 -38.70 -20.30 22.91
N VAL A 520 -37.75 -20.41 23.84
CA VAL A 520 -37.75 -19.69 25.12
C VAL A 520 -36.80 -18.51 25.00
N THR A 521 -37.27 -17.33 25.42
CA THR A 521 -36.41 -16.15 25.60
C THR A 521 -35.98 -16.08 27.06
N ALA A 522 -34.67 -16.01 27.29
CA ALA A 522 -34.05 -15.84 28.58
C ALA A 522 -33.48 -14.41 28.69
N THR A 523 -33.68 -13.75 29.83
CA THR A 523 -33.23 -12.37 30.06
C THR A 523 -32.55 -12.24 31.42
N HIS A 524 -31.33 -11.70 31.43
CA HIS A 524 -30.53 -11.36 32.62
C HIS A 524 -29.46 -10.31 32.27
N THR A 525 -28.65 -9.86 33.23
CA THR A 525 -27.80 -8.66 33.03
C THR A 525 -26.42 -9.05 32.53
N ALA A 526 -26.03 -8.56 31.34
CA ALA A 526 -24.69 -8.64 30.78
C ALA A 526 -24.09 -10.06 30.83
N HIS A 527 -24.73 -11.01 30.16
CA HIS A 527 -24.42 -12.43 30.29
C HIS A 527 -23.07 -12.88 29.73
N GLY A 528 -22.37 -12.02 28.98
CA GLY A 528 -21.06 -12.32 28.37
C GLY A 528 -21.05 -13.39 27.27
N MET A 529 -22.10 -14.20 27.14
CA MET A 529 -22.25 -15.25 26.12
C MET A 529 -22.50 -14.73 24.69
N SER A 530 -22.19 -15.57 23.71
CA SER A 530 -22.34 -15.41 22.26
C SER A 530 -23.28 -16.47 21.67
N SER A 531 -23.78 -16.27 20.44
CA SER A 531 -24.58 -17.29 19.75
C SER A 531 -23.77 -18.56 19.51
N GLY A 532 -24.39 -19.74 19.72
CA GLY A 532 -23.74 -21.05 19.65
C GLY A 532 -23.29 -21.60 21.00
N ASP A 533 -23.15 -20.73 22.00
CA ASP A 533 -22.78 -21.11 23.37
C ASP A 533 -23.80 -22.06 23.98
N LYS A 534 -23.33 -22.85 24.93
CA LYS A 534 -24.20 -23.70 25.74
C LYS A 534 -24.43 -23.08 27.11
N VAL A 535 -25.69 -23.10 27.53
CA VAL A 535 -26.13 -22.72 28.88
C VAL A 535 -26.86 -23.90 29.51
N VAL A 536 -26.71 -24.08 30.82
CA VAL A 536 -27.59 -24.96 31.60
C VAL A 536 -28.61 -24.11 32.35
N ILE A 537 -29.88 -24.46 32.18
CA ILE A 537 -31.02 -23.85 32.86
C ILE A 537 -31.53 -24.80 33.94
N TYR A 538 -31.69 -24.28 35.15
CA TYR A 538 -32.30 -24.96 36.28
C TYR A 538 -33.50 -24.18 36.83
N ASP A 539 -34.35 -24.89 37.56
CA ASP A 539 -35.48 -24.33 38.32
C ASP A 539 -36.57 -23.62 37.52
N ALA A 540 -36.61 -23.79 36.19
CA ALA A 540 -37.77 -23.39 35.42
C ALA A 540 -39.01 -24.20 35.83
N ALA A 541 -40.17 -23.55 35.89
CA ALA A 541 -41.45 -24.15 36.26
C ALA A 541 -41.88 -25.27 35.29
N ASP A 542 -41.54 -25.15 33.99
CA ASP A 542 -41.72 -26.23 33.02
C ASP A 542 -40.42 -27.02 32.83
N GLN A 543 -40.47 -28.32 33.12
CA GLN A 543 -39.31 -29.21 33.03
C GLN A 543 -38.71 -29.29 31.60
N ASN A 544 -39.49 -28.99 30.57
CA ASN A 544 -38.99 -28.98 29.18
C ASN A 544 -38.07 -27.79 28.88
N ALA A 545 -38.11 -26.75 29.73
CA ALA A 545 -37.20 -25.60 29.68
C ALA A 545 -35.91 -25.80 30.50
N ASN A 546 -35.82 -26.88 31.30
CA ASN A 546 -34.62 -27.22 32.06
C ASN A 546 -33.66 -28.12 31.26
N GLY A 547 -32.36 -27.90 31.43
CA GLY A 547 -31.29 -28.69 30.78
C GLY A 547 -30.22 -27.85 30.10
N VAL A 548 -29.38 -28.51 29.31
CA VAL A 548 -28.30 -27.87 28.53
C VAL A 548 -28.81 -27.55 27.14
N PHE A 549 -28.67 -26.30 26.71
CA PHE A 549 -29.12 -25.82 25.41
C PHE A 549 -28.08 -24.95 24.73
N SER A 550 -27.97 -25.07 23.41
CA SER A 550 -27.30 -24.05 22.60
C SER A 550 -28.19 -22.82 22.45
N ILE A 551 -27.59 -21.63 22.50
CA ILE A 551 -28.31 -20.35 22.49
C ILE A 551 -28.13 -19.57 21.18
N THR A 552 -29.07 -18.67 20.91
CA THR A 552 -28.92 -17.57 19.94
C THR A 552 -29.07 -16.26 20.70
N VAL A 553 -27.98 -15.49 20.81
CA VAL A 553 -27.94 -14.20 21.49
C VAL A 553 -28.69 -13.17 20.64
N THR A 554 -29.56 -12.41 21.30
CA THR A 554 -30.40 -11.37 20.67
C THR A 554 -30.01 -9.97 21.11
N THR A 555 -29.52 -9.82 22.33
CA THR A 555 -28.97 -8.58 22.89
C THR A 555 -27.92 -8.95 23.95
N ALA A 556 -27.18 -7.96 24.50
CA ALA A 556 -26.25 -8.20 25.62
C ALA A 556 -26.92 -8.77 26.90
N ASN A 557 -28.24 -8.67 27.00
CA ASN A 557 -29.04 -9.06 28.16
C ASN A 557 -30.04 -10.18 27.85
N ALA A 558 -30.05 -10.73 26.63
CA ALA A 558 -31.06 -11.70 26.23
C ALA A 558 -30.60 -12.64 25.13
N TYR A 559 -31.02 -13.89 25.25
CA TYR A 559 -30.86 -14.93 24.23
C TYR A 559 -32.09 -15.82 24.14
N THR A 560 -32.14 -16.61 23.07
CA THR A 560 -33.17 -17.64 22.88
C THR A 560 -32.55 -19.03 22.84
N TYR A 561 -33.34 -20.04 23.20
CA TYR A 561 -32.99 -21.45 23.03
C TYR A 561 -34.25 -22.28 22.74
N THR A 562 -34.05 -23.51 22.25
CA THR A 562 -35.15 -24.43 21.94
C THR A 562 -35.41 -25.40 23.11
N ALA A 563 -36.54 -25.23 23.81
CA ALA A 563 -37.05 -26.16 24.80
C ALA A 563 -37.37 -27.53 24.18
N ARG A 564 -37.42 -28.57 25.02
CA ARG A 564 -37.62 -29.97 24.57
C ARG A 564 -39.03 -30.26 24.04
N ALA A 565 -39.99 -29.42 24.39
CA ALA A 565 -41.37 -29.44 23.95
C ALA A 565 -41.94 -28.02 23.97
N THR A 566 -43.16 -27.85 23.47
CA THR A 566 -43.89 -26.59 23.55
C THR A 566 -44.15 -26.22 25.01
N VAL A 567 -43.77 -25.01 25.42
CA VAL A 567 -43.95 -24.49 26.78
C VAL A 567 -44.71 -23.16 26.79
N THR A 568 -45.28 -22.81 27.95
CA THR A 568 -45.85 -21.49 28.22
C THR A 568 -45.29 -20.97 29.55
N LEU A 569 -44.41 -19.98 29.46
CA LEU A 569 -43.68 -19.36 30.57
C LEU A 569 -43.98 -17.86 30.59
N SER A 570 -44.35 -17.32 31.74
CA SER A 570 -44.71 -15.91 31.93
C SER A 570 -43.84 -15.30 33.02
N ALA A 571 -42.70 -14.74 32.63
CA ALA A 571 -41.67 -14.22 33.53
C ALA A 571 -41.27 -15.24 34.62
N ASP A 572 -41.04 -16.47 34.19
CA ASP A 572 -40.68 -17.57 35.08
C ASP A 572 -39.25 -17.39 35.61
N ALA A 573 -39.05 -17.57 36.92
CA ALA A 573 -37.76 -17.37 37.57
C ALA A 573 -36.96 -18.68 37.52
N ALA A 574 -35.76 -18.62 36.97
CA ALA A 574 -34.85 -19.76 36.84
C ALA A 574 -33.41 -19.32 37.14
N THR A 575 -32.47 -20.26 37.08
CA THR A 575 -31.02 -19.96 37.11
C THR A 575 -30.34 -20.42 35.82
N ALA A 576 -29.36 -19.63 35.36
CA ALA A 576 -28.55 -19.92 34.20
C ALA A 576 -27.08 -20.08 34.60
N THR A 577 -26.43 -21.11 34.07
CA THR A 577 -24.98 -21.30 34.21
C THR A 577 -24.35 -21.60 32.86
N PHE A 578 -23.24 -20.93 32.54
CA PHE A 578 -22.50 -21.14 31.31
C PHE A 578 -21.82 -22.52 31.27
N VAL A 579 -21.85 -23.17 30.11
CA VAL A 579 -21.25 -24.49 29.89
C VAL A 579 -19.97 -24.34 29.06
N ALA A 580 -18.82 -24.46 29.73
CA ALA A 580 -17.51 -24.34 29.11
C ALA A 580 -17.16 -25.52 28.18
N LEU A 581 -17.62 -26.74 28.53
CA LEU A 581 -17.40 -27.92 27.71
C LEU A 581 -18.46 -28.99 27.98
N GLU A 582 -19.11 -29.51 26.94
CA GLU A 582 -20.05 -30.64 27.05
C GLU A 582 -19.98 -31.52 25.81
N GLY A 583 -19.90 -32.84 26.03
CA GLY A 583 -19.86 -33.81 24.94
C GLY A 583 -19.34 -35.17 25.37
N VAL A 584 -18.92 -35.98 24.39
CA VAL A 584 -18.33 -37.30 24.60
C VAL A 584 -16.88 -37.27 24.09
N THR A 585 -15.93 -37.75 24.90
CA THR A 585 -14.52 -37.80 24.52
C THR A 585 -14.28 -38.74 23.36
N ASN A 586 -13.27 -38.44 22.56
CA ASN A 586 -12.82 -39.30 21.47
C ASN A 586 -12.55 -40.72 22.00
N ALA A 587 -13.05 -41.73 21.27
CA ALA A 587 -13.01 -43.14 21.69
C ALA A 587 -11.59 -43.70 21.87
N THR A 588 -10.59 -43.11 21.21
CA THR A 588 -9.19 -43.56 21.25
C THR A 588 -8.33 -42.68 22.14
N THR A 589 -8.43 -41.35 21.99
CA THR A 589 -7.54 -40.41 22.70
C THR A 589 -8.05 -40.02 24.07
N GLY A 590 -9.35 -40.21 24.37
CA GLY A 590 -9.95 -39.77 25.63
C GLY A 590 -10.05 -38.24 25.75
N ILE A 591 -9.83 -37.50 24.66
CA ILE A 591 -9.84 -36.03 24.65
C ILE A 591 -11.19 -35.51 24.16
N LEU A 592 -11.70 -34.48 24.83
CA LEU A 592 -12.73 -33.55 24.34
C LEU A 592 -12.20 -32.12 24.49
N SER A 593 -12.35 -31.30 23.47
CA SER A 593 -11.89 -29.91 23.48
C SER A 593 -12.88 -28.97 22.77
N THR A 594 -12.86 -27.70 23.16
CA THR A 594 -13.47 -26.58 22.43
C THR A 594 -12.51 -25.38 22.46
N SER A 595 -12.72 -24.42 21.56
CA SER A 595 -12.03 -23.13 21.56
C SER A 595 -13.02 -22.01 21.81
N ARG A 596 -12.65 -21.03 22.65
CA ARG A 596 -13.53 -19.91 23.03
C ARG A 596 -12.72 -18.74 23.60
N VAL A 597 -13.18 -17.51 23.35
CA VAL A 597 -12.64 -16.31 24.00
C VAL A 597 -13.20 -16.11 25.41
N TYR A 598 -12.31 -15.78 26.35
CA TYR A 598 -12.66 -15.43 27.73
C TYR A 598 -12.14 -14.02 28.04
N ALA A 599 -13.01 -13.11 28.46
CA ALA A 599 -12.61 -11.73 28.78
C ALA A 599 -11.75 -11.63 30.05
N SER A 600 -11.87 -12.61 30.95
CA SER A 600 -11.05 -12.80 32.13
C SER A 600 -11.06 -14.27 32.54
N ALA A 601 -10.25 -14.67 33.51
CA ALA A 601 -10.21 -16.06 33.95
C ALA A 601 -11.58 -16.50 34.49
N GLN A 602 -12.08 -17.65 34.04
CA GLN A 602 -13.38 -18.20 34.46
C GLN A 602 -13.19 -19.44 35.34
N PRO A 603 -13.52 -19.38 36.63
CA PRO A 603 -13.65 -20.58 37.47
C PRO A 603 -14.65 -21.57 36.86
N VAL A 604 -14.28 -22.85 36.84
CA VAL A 604 -15.11 -23.93 36.31
C VAL A 604 -15.10 -25.17 37.20
N THR A 605 -16.23 -25.88 37.21
CA THR A 605 -16.41 -27.16 37.90
C THR A 605 -17.20 -28.13 37.02
N GLY A 606 -17.06 -29.43 37.24
CA GLY A 606 -17.67 -30.43 36.38
C GLY A 606 -17.28 -31.85 36.70
N TRP A 607 -17.52 -32.73 35.73
CA TRP A 607 -17.19 -34.14 35.82
C TRP A 607 -16.98 -34.79 34.46
N ALA A 608 -16.26 -35.90 34.45
CA ALA A 608 -16.27 -36.89 33.38
C ALA A 608 -16.85 -38.21 33.90
N ARG A 609 -17.70 -38.89 33.11
CA ARG A 609 -18.29 -40.18 33.49
C ARG A 609 -18.36 -41.15 32.30
N LYS A 610 -18.21 -42.44 32.56
CA LYS A 610 -18.44 -43.51 31.57
C LYS A 610 -19.37 -44.57 32.12
N SER A 611 -20.66 -44.36 31.91
CA SER A 611 -21.74 -45.22 32.42
C SER A 611 -22.35 -46.13 31.34
N SER A 612 -21.78 -46.13 30.13
CA SER A 612 -22.26 -46.94 28.99
C SER A 612 -21.07 -47.50 28.21
N GLY A 613 -21.10 -48.81 27.93
CA GLY A 613 -20.03 -49.53 27.23
C GLY A 613 -18.85 -49.87 28.16
N ALA A 614 -18.60 -51.16 28.35
CA ALA A 614 -17.49 -51.64 29.18
C ALA A 614 -16.11 -51.22 28.62
N PRO A 615 -15.11 -50.96 29.48
CA PRO A 615 -15.19 -50.94 30.94
C PRO A 615 -15.93 -49.70 31.47
N TYR A 616 -16.62 -49.87 32.60
CA TYR A 616 -17.35 -48.80 33.30
C TYR A 616 -16.42 -48.05 34.25
N TYR A 617 -16.67 -46.76 34.45
CA TYR A 617 -15.87 -45.93 35.35
C TYR A 617 -16.75 -45.00 36.19
N LYS A 618 -16.33 -44.82 37.43
CA LYS A 618 -16.92 -43.85 38.37
C LYS A 618 -16.75 -42.43 37.81
N SER A 619 -17.69 -41.56 38.16
CA SER A 619 -17.58 -40.14 37.83
C SER A 619 -16.32 -39.53 38.45
N ALA A 620 -15.49 -38.92 37.63
CA ALA A 620 -14.29 -38.20 38.05
C ALA A 620 -14.59 -36.70 38.09
N PRO A 621 -14.38 -36.02 39.23
CA PRO A 621 -14.60 -34.58 39.32
C PRO A 621 -13.55 -33.81 38.50
N ILE A 622 -13.96 -32.65 37.98
CA ILE A 622 -13.09 -31.71 37.27
C ILE A 622 -13.31 -30.34 37.91
N ALA A 623 -12.24 -29.65 38.27
CA ALA A 623 -12.30 -28.27 38.76
C ALA A 623 -11.06 -27.52 38.28
N GLY A 624 -11.19 -26.22 38.06
CA GLY A 624 -10.08 -25.38 37.63
C GLY A 624 -10.53 -23.96 37.30
N SER A 625 -9.68 -23.25 36.58
CA SER A 625 -10.01 -21.95 36.01
C SER A 625 -9.57 -21.93 34.55
N VAL A 626 -10.45 -21.49 33.65
CA VAL A 626 -10.10 -21.24 32.26
C VAL A 626 -9.39 -19.90 32.19
N SER A 627 -8.08 -19.93 31.93
CA SER A 627 -7.28 -18.73 31.75
C SER A 627 -7.66 -18.02 30.45
N ALA A 628 -7.84 -16.69 30.49
CA ALA A 628 -8.09 -15.87 29.30
C ALA A 628 -6.95 -15.86 28.28
N THR A 629 -5.74 -16.31 28.67
CA THR A 629 -4.55 -16.35 27.79
C THR A 629 -4.10 -17.76 27.44
N THR A 630 -4.30 -18.73 28.32
CA THR A 630 -3.77 -20.10 28.15
C THR A 630 -4.84 -21.19 28.14
N GLY A 631 -6.10 -20.84 28.42
CA GLY A 631 -7.20 -21.81 28.46
C GLY A 631 -7.18 -22.73 29.68
N LEU A 632 -7.66 -23.94 29.50
CA LEU A 632 -7.68 -25.00 30.52
C LEU A 632 -7.35 -26.35 29.88
N LEU A 633 -6.33 -27.03 30.41
CA LEU A 633 -6.02 -28.42 30.09
C LEU A 633 -6.23 -29.27 31.35
N ALA A 634 -7.45 -29.80 31.51
CA ALA A 634 -7.82 -30.59 32.68
C ALA A 634 -7.68 -32.10 32.41
N THR A 635 -7.32 -32.86 33.45
CA THR A 635 -7.29 -34.32 33.40
C THR A 635 -8.30 -34.90 34.39
N ALA A 636 -9.23 -35.70 33.89
CA ALA A 636 -10.16 -36.47 34.69
C ALA A 636 -9.61 -37.90 34.87
N VAL A 637 -9.21 -38.24 36.09
CA VAL A 637 -8.70 -39.57 36.42
C VAL A 637 -9.87 -40.52 36.67
N MET A 638 -10.13 -41.38 35.69
CA MET A 638 -11.23 -42.34 35.69
C MET A 638 -10.85 -43.58 36.52
N ILE A 639 -11.66 -43.89 37.53
CA ILE A 639 -11.51 -45.08 38.39
C ILE A 639 -12.50 -46.14 37.90
N PRO A 640 -12.06 -47.37 37.57
CA PRO A 640 -12.96 -48.45 37.19
C PRO A 640 -14.10 -48.66 38.20
N ASP A 641 -15.29 -48.91 37.69
CA ASP A 641 -16.50 -49.21 38.47
C ASP A 641 -16.89 -50.68 38.28
N GLU A 642 -15.92 -51.56 38.56
CA GLU A 642 -16.04 -53.01 38.50
C GLU A 642 -15.61 -53.65 39.82
#